data_AF-A0A7S0IQ90-F1
#
_entry.id   AF-A0A7S0IQ90-F1
#
_cell.length_a   1.000
_cell.length_b   1.000
_cell.length_c   1.000
_cell.angle_alpha   90.00
_cell.angle_beta   90.00
_cell.angle_gamma   90.00
#
_symmetry.space_group_name_H-M   'P 1'
#
loop_
_entity.id
_entity.type
_entity.pdbx_description
1 polymer ?
#
loop_
_entity_poly.entity_id
_entity_poly.type
_entity_poly.pdbx_seq_one_letter_code
_entity_poly.pdbx_strand_id
1 'polypeptide(L)'
;TELHVLAFLPPPSPPPAPPPSPQTPPPSLSPSPPPVPPDTPPPPPPLPPPSQPPLPPLTPQPPFPRRLLPGSAASLPVSTDGVLYTLSFYPEPPKPWPQPVARSYDGHAWELVAPTAHEALPPALACTGSECTVELPHNRNGSFWVAAHDATGSAAPDAAHEAARLLIQGSFGPTTATVANLSDSARALGAREADGARRRLAEEHNATAAVAGWVRAQMAAPSSLHRVYWRRRTNARAAAAGVLVYSPCQPGSSWTRWAFTRFDVDREALVRNATTAGGAAAVSVSIDGVVRTVVSDAALSGGAELVVCSVEEGVGGQVTLRQASGDADDCTVSISNPPIELPHPDPSITADFALADAAVVAVERVPGMVVLKERRSTCELTAAARTDAFMHYNGSFYHHDHRMRLLENSLGVHDDVSSPWATEEFHEAGQGASCPVVAKTFLNAPYCVRTTACRPISYEPTTLTLDDDMLRLFHTVGERHVHYITGLRLEPPYDASACTAARSRWWNSSRLRCDETPMAAAAKAALVAALASSSDTNPHVRDLVGAVRCDEDDDIPVGATVAAAGACWEHVHPELYSVKDFTFWSAIHPGGMDAIRKWARRGDAYLDFPVTHDMFRFLDNERHLSHLGRLGDEVVYNDLPSSTQSEAVADALGAISVIAPEPFEACGSPGEVPNEPQLGHLYASWQADEQGGEATLLEAYELPNGKRMVHTMLALYAPDQLRQRVAWALSQIFVIGESGLGDHTQAHEVWL
;
A
#
# COMPACT_ATOMS: atom_id res chain seq x y z
N THR A 1 23.06 33.91 -23.11
CA THR A 1 24.16 32.96 -23.30
C THR A 1 24.90 32.81 -21.99
N GLU A 2 24.48 31.84 -21.18
CA GLU A 2 25.28 30.96 -20.33
C GLU A 2 24.30 30.11 -19.50
N LEU A 3 24.14 28.85 -19.93
CA LEU A 3 23.42 27.81 -19.19
C LEU A 3 24.35 27.28 -18.09
N HIS A 4 23.85 27.21 -16.85
CA HIS A 4 24.43 26.34 -15.83
C HIS A 4 23.72 24.98 -15.88
N VAL A 5 24.46 23.98 -16.37
CA VAL A 5 24.09 22.57 -16.36
C VAL A 5 24.27 22.04 -14.94
N LEU A 6 23.18 21.65 -14.29
CA LEU A 6 23.22 20.81 -13.08
C LEU A 6 23.48 19.36 -13.52
N ALA A 7 24.70 18.88 -13.24
CA ALA A 7 25.09 17.50 -13.46
C ALA A 7 24.36 16.57 -12.48
N PHE A 8 23.61 15.60 -13.02
CA PHE A 8 23.11 14.45 -12.27
C PHE A 8 24.29 13.60 -11.79
N LEU A 9 24.41 13.40 -10.47
CA LEU A 9 25.30 12.41 -9.90
C LEU A 9 24.65 11.01 -9.99
N PRO A 10 25.37 9.96 -10.44
CA PRO A 10 24.85 8.60 -10.45
C PRO A 10 24.71 8.04 -9.02
N PRO A 11 23.84 7.04 -8.80
CA PRO A 11 23.63 6.43 -7.48
C PRO A 11 24.90 5.71 -6.98
N PRO A 12 25.11 5.65 -5.65
CA PRO A 12 26.28 4.99 -5.07
C PRO A 12 26.22 3.47 -5.27
N SER A 13 27.35 2.88 -5.66
CA SER A 13 27.52 1.43 -5.80
C SER A 13 27.51 0.71 -4.44
N PRO A 14 27.10 -0.58 -4.37
CA PRO A 14 27.12 -1.34 -3.13
C PRO A 14 28.56 -1.59 -2.62
N PRO A 15 28.76 -1.70 -1.29
CA PRO A 15 30.09 -1.85 -0.70
C PRO A 15 30.69 -3.24 -0.96
N PRO A 16 32.03 -3.36 -1.10
CA PRO A 16 32.71 -4.64 -1.29
C PRO A 16 32.72 -5.48 0.00
N ALA A 17 32.73 -6.81 -0.16
CA ALA A 17 32.78 -7.78 0.94
C ALA A 17 34.08 -7.65 1.77
N PRO A 18 34.02 -7.92 3.09
CA PRO A 18 35.17 -7.75 3.99
C PRO A 18 36.25 -8.84 3.79
N PRO A 19 37.55 -8.49 3.93
CA PRO A 19 38.64 -9.46 3.87
C PRO A 19 38.73 -10.30 5.17
N PRO A 20 39.34 -11.51 5.11
CA PRO A 20 39.44 -12.40 6.26
C PRO A 20 40.41 -11.88 7.33
N SER A 21 40.08 -12.16 8.59
CA SER A 21 40.76 -11.68 9.80
C SER A 21 42.26 -12.07 9.87
N PRO A 22 43.15 -11.15 10.30
CA PRO A 22 44.55 -11.46 10.54
C PRO A 22 44.75 -12.25 11.83
N GLN A 23 45.62 -13.28 11.78
CA GLN A 23 46.05 -14.07 12.93
C GLN A 23 46.94 -13.23 13.87
N THR A 24 46.69 -13.33 15.17
CA THR A 24 47.45 -12.69 16.25
C THR A 24 48.84 -13.31 16.42
N PRO A 25 49.93 -12.51 16.57
CA PRO A 25 51.23 -13.00 17.00
C PRO A 25 51.32 -13.13 18.54
N PRO A 26 52.23 -13.98 19.07
CA PRO A 26 52.34 -14.26 20.50
C PRO A 26 53.03 -13.14 21.29
N PRO A 27 52.86 -13.08 22.63
CA PRO A 27 53.28 -11.94 23.44
C PRO A 27 54.79 -11.92 23.70
N SER A 28 55.38 -10.73 23.58
CA SER A 28 56.76 -10.44 23.97
C SER A 28 56.86 -10.16 25.47
N LEU A 29 57.74 -10.88 26.17
CA LEU A 29 58.17 -10.60 27.53
C LEU A 29 59.00 -9.31 27.59
N SER A 30 58.80 -8.48 28.60
CA SER A 30 59.66 -7.35 28.92
C SER A 30 59.84 -7.19 30.44
N PRO A 31 60.96 -6.56 30.87
CA PRO A 31 61.71 -7.00 32.05
C PRO A 31 61.41 -6.20 33.34
N SER A 32 61.77 -6.81 34.46
CA SER A 32 61.67 -6.26 35.81
C SER A 32 62.45 -4.95 36.00
N PRO A 33 61.95 -4.02 36.84
CA PRO A 33 62.65 -2.77 37.17
C PRO A 33 63.75 -2.97 38.24
N PRO A 34 64.78 -2.09 38.28
CA PRO A 34 65.87 -2.15 39.26
C PRO A 34 65.48 -1.50 40.61
N PRO A 35 66.22 -1.79 41.71
CA PRO A 35 65.88 -1.35 43.05
C PRO A 35 66.40 0.06 43.36
N VAL A 36 65.73 0.77 44.28
CA VAL A 36 66.17 2.08 44.82
C VAL A 36 66.22 2.02 46.38
N PRO A 37 67.18 2.69 47.04
CA PRO A 37 67.62 2.45 48.44
C PRO A 37 66.82 3.22 49.52
N PRO A 38 67.17 3.08 50.82
CA PRO A 38 66.28 3.37 51.95
C PRO A 38 66.40 4.78 52.59
N ASP A 39 65.44 5.04 53.46
CA ASP A 39 65.39 5.96 54.62
C ASP A 39 65.05 7.46 54.46
N THR A 40 63.88 7.83 55.00
CA THR A 40 63.71 8.94 55.98
C THR A 40 62.34 8.82 56.70
N PRO A 41 62.24 9.14 58.02
CA PRO A 41 61.06 8.84 58.87
C PRO A 41 59.99 9.96 58.90
N PRO A 42 58.72 9.64 59.27
CA PRO A 42 57.60 10.58 59.18
C PRO A 42 57.38 11.45 60.45
N PRO A 43 56.76 12.63 60.33
CA PRO A 43 56.37 13.48 61.47
C PRO A 43 55.04 13.05 62.13
N PRO A 44 54.80 13.41 63.41
CA PRO A 44 53.71 12.88 64.23
C PRO A 44 52.34 13.52 63.95
N PRO A 45 51.23 12.80 64.23
CA PRO A 45 49.89 13.24 63.89
C PRO A 45 49.29 14.24 64.90
N PRO A 46 48.41 15.16 64.45
CA PRO A 46 47.65 16.04 65.34
C PRO A 46 46.44 15.32 65.98
N LEU A 47 46.11 15.75 67.20
CA LEU A 47 45.05 15.21 68.08
C LEU A 47 43.62 15.41 67.54
N PRO A 48 42.68 14.48 67.81
CA PRO A 48 41.30 14.55 67.31
C PRO A 48 40.37 15.45 68.16
N PRO A 49 39.32 16.06 67.56
CA PRO A 49 38.22 16.72 68.27
C PRO A 49 37.25 15.72 68.95
N PRO A 50 36.35 16.19 69.84
CA PRO A 50 35.57 15.31 70.72
C PRO A 50 34.56 14.43 69.97
N SER A 51 34.41 13.21 70.48
CA SER A 51 33.63 12.10 69.94
C SER A 51 32.12 12.38 69.90
N GLN A 52 31.53 12.37 68.70
CA GLN A 52 30.13 12.01 68.49
C GLN A 52 29.95 10.50 68.75
N PRO A 53 28.81 10.06 69.32
CA PRO A 53 28.51 8.64 69.47
C PRO A 53 28.46 7.97 68.08
N PRO A 54 28.96 6.72 67.95
CA PRO A 54 28.99 6.05 66.66
C PRO A 54 27.56 5.81 66.16
N LEU A 55 27.32 6.16 64.89
CA LEU A 55 26.20 5.60 64.13
C LEU A 55 26.30 4.06 64.18
N PRO A 56 25.17 3.34 64.28
CA PRO A 56 25.19 1.88 64.23
C PRO A 56 25.88 1.42 62.94
N PRO A 57 26.66 0.33 62.97
CA PRO A 57 27.35 -0.15 61.78
C PRO A 57 26.30 -0.52 60.73
N LEU A 58 26.42 0.09 59.54
CA LEU A 58 25.78 -0.43 58.34
C LEU A 58 26.29 -1.86 58.16
N THR A 59 25.38 -2.82 58.26
CA THR A 59 25.64 -4.21 57.86
C THR A 59 26.23 -4.19 56.44
N PRO A 60 27.39 -4.83 56.19
CA PRO A 60 27.94 -4.89 54.84
C PRO A 60 26.92 -5.59 53.93
N GLN A 61 26.37 -4.83 53.00
CA GLN A 61 25.49 -5.36 51.96
C GLN A 61 26.30 -6.37 51.13
N PRO A 62 25.75 -7.54 50.79
CA PRO A 62 26.44 -8.52 49.97
C PRO A 62 26.79 -7.92 48.59
N PRO A 63 27.93 -8.32 47.99
CA PRO A 63 28.35 -7.78 46.69
C PRO A 63 27.32 -8.10 45.60
N PHE A 64 27.11 -7.15 44.69
CA PHE A 64 26.30 -7.36 43.49
C PHE A 64 27.09 -8.17 42.44
N PRO A 65 26.43 -9.00 41.60
CA PRO A 65 24.99 -9.25 41.57
C PRO A 65 24.50 -10.21 42.69
N ARG A 66 23.33 -9.92 43.26
CA ARG A 66 22.72 -10.66 44.38
C ARG A 66 21.49 -11.45 43.90
N ARG A 67 21.51 -12.78 44.04
CA ARG A 67 20.35 -13.65 43.75
C ARG A 67 19.34 -13.62 44.90
N LEU A 68 18.06 -13.53 44.57
CA LEU A 68 16.92 -13.60 45.48
C LEU A 68 15.96 -14.70 45.02
N LEU A 69 15.35 -15.41 45.97
CA LEU A 69 14.44 -16.53 45.69
C LEU A 69 12.99 -16.03 45.61
N PRO A 70 12.13 -16.65 44.77
CA PRO A 70 10.69 -16.45 44.82
C PRO A 70 10.13 -16.63 46.24
N GLY A 71 9.15 -15.81 46.63
CA GLY A 71 8.54 -15.85 47.95
C GLY A 71 9.38 -15.27 49.10
N SER A 72 10.58 -14.75 48.81
CA SER A 72 11.42 -14.09 49.83
C SER A 72 11.15 -12.59 49.93
N ALA A 73 11.37 -12.04 51.12
CA ALA A 73 11.48 -10.59 51.33
C ALA A 73 12.95 -10.18 51.36
N ALA A 74 13.30 -9.07 50.71
CA ALA A 74 14.66 -8.56 50.68
C ALA A 74 14.70 -7.05 50.91
N SER A 75 15.68 -6.61 51.70
CA SER A 75 16.08 -5.19 51.75
C SER A 75 16.95 -4.85 50.54
N LEU A 76 16.62 -3.73 49.91
CA LEU A 76 17.25 -3.14 48.75
C LEU A 76 17.70 -1.70 49.08
N PRO A 77 18.98 -1.35 48.87
CA PRO A 77 19.45 0.01 49.07
C PRO A 77 18.90 0.95 47.99
N VAL A 78 18.58 2.18 48.35
CA VAL A 78 18.35 3.25 47.38
C VAL A 78 19.66 3.59 46.68
N SER A 79 19.61 3.81 45.37
CA SER A 79 20.76 4.25 44.57
C SER A 79 21.38 5.55 45.11
N THR A 80 22.63 5.79 44.74
CA THR A 80 23.28 7.10 44.86
C THR A 80 23.40 7.72 43.47
N ASP A 81 23.75 9.00 43.40
CA ASP A 81 24.00 9.70 42.13
C ASP A 81 24.94 8.89 41.23
N GLY A 82 24.54 8.69 39.96
CA GLY A 82 25.34 7.95 38.99
C GLY A 82 25.41 6.43 39.20
N VAL A 83 24.64 5.86 40.12
CA VAL A 83 24.49 4.40 40.30
C VAL A 83 23.08 3.96 39.91
N LEU A 84 22.97 2.94 39.08
CA LEU A 84 21.71 2.28 38.75
C LEU A 84 21.67 0.90 39.42
N TYR A 85 20.67 0.68 40.27
CA TYR A 85 20.30 -0.65 40.72
C TYR A 85 19.13 -1.19 39.91
N THR A 86 19.22 -2.44 39.47
CA THR A 86 18.14 -3.14 38.76
C THR A 86 17.76 -4.43 39.45
N LEU A 87 16.47 -4.73 39.51
CA LEU A 87 15.91 -6.02 39.90
C LEU A 87 15.33 -6.66 38.64
N SER A 88 15.77 -7.88 38.33
CA SER A 88 15.33 -8.62 37.14
C SER A 88 14.96 -10.05 37.48
N PHE A 89 13.98 -10.61 36.77
CA PHE A 89 13.53 -11.99 36.91
C PHE A 89 14.03 -12.86 35.75
N TYR A 90 14.61 -14.00 36.09
CA TYR A 90 15.10 -15.01 35.17
C TYR A 90 14.16 -16.23 35.27
N PRO A 91 13.24 -16.42 34.31
CA PRO A 91 12.29 -17.52 34.33
C PRO A 91 12.97 -18.86 34.10
N GLU A 92 12.34 -19.94 34.59
CA GLU A 92 12.65 -21.32 34.19
C GLU A 92 11.45 -21.92 33.44
N PRO A 93 11.63 -22.38 32.17
CA PRO A 93 12.89 -22.42 31.41
C PRO A 93 13.42 -21.02 31.02
N PRO A 94 14.75 -20.88 30.83
CA PRO A 94 15.40 -19.59 30.59
C PRO A 94 14.95 -18.96 29.28
N LYS A 95 14.60 -17.67 29.33
CA LYS A 95 14.41 -16.82 28.16
C LYS A 95 15.74 -16.15 27.76
N PRO A 96 15.90 -15.71 26.50
CA PRO A 96 17.13 -15.04 26.03
C PRO A 96 17.46 -13.76 26.80
N TRP A 97 16.45 -13.10 27.38
CA TRP A 97 16.60 -11.85 28.11
C TRP A 97 15.86 -11.93 29.45
N PRO A 98 16.45 -11.41 30.54
CA PRO A 98 15.78 -11.33 31.82
C PRO A 98 14.64 -10.31 31.79
N GLN A 99 13.57 -10.58 32.53
CA GLN A 99 12.42 -9.67 32.63
C GLN A 99 12.75 -8.56 33.64
N PRO A 100 12.67 -7.26 33.26
CA PRO A 100 12.88 -6.17 34.19
C PRO A 100 11.73 -6.10 35.20
N VAL A 101 12.05 -5.92 36.48
CA VAL A 101 11.05 -5.92 37.57
C VAL A 101 10.98 -4.56 38.26
N ALA A 102 12.12 -4.04 38.70
CA ALA A 102 12.20 -2.75 39.39
C ALA A 102 13.57 -2.12 39.20
N ARG A 103 13.68 -0.83 39.48
CA ARG A 103 14.95 -0.08 39.40
C ARG A 103 15.01 1.05 40.41
N SER A 104 16.22 1.48 40.76
CA SER A 104 16.50 2.69 41.54
C SER A 104 17.71 3.39 40.91
N TYR A 105 17.61 4.70 40.67
CA TYR A 105 18.66 5.54 40.08
C TYR A 105 18.61 6.96 40.65
N ASP A 106 19.73 7.69 40.60
CA ASP A 106 19.87 9.10 40.97
C ASP A 106 19.30 9.46 42.35
N GLY A 107 19.51 8.60 43.35
CA GLY A 107 19.03 8.85 44.71
C GLY A 107 17.54 8.57 44.91
N HIS A 108 16.81 8.15 43.89
CA HIS A 108 15.38 7.88 43.97
C HIS A 108 15.08 6.47 44.50
N ALA A 109 14.01 6.37 45.28
CA ALA A 109 13.45 5.11 45.77
C ALA A 109 13.18 4.11 44.62
N TRP A 110 13.12 2.82 44.95
CA TRP A 110 12.85 1.78 43.96
C TRP A 110 11.46 1.96 43.33
N GLU A 111 11.40 1.98 42.01
CA GLU A 111 10.15 1.98 41.23
C GLU A 111 9.99 0.67 40.46
N LEU A 112 8.75 0.20 40.34
CA LEU A 112 8.41 -0.92 39.46
C LEU A 112 8.55 -0.49 38.00
N VAL A 113 9.08 -1.38 37.17
CA VAL A 113 8.97 -1.23 35.71
C VAL A 113 7.55 -1.64 35.31
N ALA A 114 6.92 -0.89 34.39
CA ALA A 114 5.53 -1.12 33.99
C ALA A 114 5.25 -2.61 33.71
N PRO A 115 4.27 -3.24 34.38
CA PRO A 115 4.04 -4.67 34.24
C PRO A 115 3.56 -5.01 32.83
N THR A 116 4.06 -6.09 32.27
CA THR A 116 3.40 -6.71 31.10
C THR A 116 2.04 -7.23 31.55
N ALA A 117 1.00 -7.09 30.71
CA ALA A 117 -0.42 -7.34 31.03
C ALA A 117 -0.78 -8.77 31.53
N HIS A 118 0.20 -9.66 31.67
CA HIS A 118 0.05 -11.06 32.05
C HIS A 118 0.66 -11.41 33.41
N GLU A 119 1.16 -10.44 34.19
CA GLU A 119 1.75 -10.74 35.50
C GLU A 119 0.68 -10.75 36.60
N ALA A 120 0.41 -11.95 37.15
CA ALA A 120 -0.69 -12.18 38.08
C ALA A 120 -0.60 -11.39 39.40
N LEU A 121 0.60 -10.97 39.84
CA LEU A 121 0.83 -10.04 40.96
C LEU A 121 2.23 -9.39 40.81
N PRO A 122 2.36 -8.04 40.74
CA PRO A 122 3.67 -7.38 40.82
C PRO A 122 4.27 -7.52 42.23
N PRO A 123 5.60 -7.49 42.38
CA PRO A 123 6.23 -7.49 43.70
C PRO A 123 5.80 -6.25 44.50
N ALA A 124 5.57 -6.44 45.81
CA ALA A 124 5.26 -5.32 46.69
C ALA A 124 6.57 -4.61 47.08
N LEU A 125 6.65 -3.32 46.76
CA LEU A 125 7.77 -2.46 47.15
C LEU A 125 7.32 -1.46 48.20
N ALA A 126 8.04 -1.39 49.32
CA ALA A 126 7.84 -0.39 50.36
C ALA A 126 9.16 0.28 50.70
N CYS A 127 9.22 1.59 50.62
CA CYS A 127 10.45 2.35 50.84
C CYS A 127 10.32 3.28 52.05
N THR A 128 11.31 3.25 52.93
CA THR A 128 11.41 4.13 54.10
C THR A 128 12.80 4.76 54.13
N GLY A 129 12.89 6.05 53.78
CA GLY A 129 14.19 6.72 53.68
C GLY A 129 15.04 6.15 52.55
N SER A 130 16.30 5.77 52.85
CA SER A 130 17.27 5.22 51.89
C SER A 130 17.25 3.69 51.77
N GLU A 131 16.25 3.03 52.34
CA GLU A 131 16.11 1.57 52.33
C GLU A 131 14.70 1.18 51.87
N CYS A 132 14.63 0.20 50.97
CA CYS A 132 13.37 -0.35 50.46
C CYS A 132 13.29 -1.84 50.77
N THR A 133 12.10 -2.35 51.04
CA THR A 133 11.82 -3.78 51.11
C THR A 133 11.03 -4.20 49.88
N VAL A 134 11.41 -5.34 49.30
CA VAL A 134 10.68 -6.00 48.24
C VAL A 134 10.16 -7.35 48.72
N GLU A 135 8.89 -7.63 48.48
CA GLU A 135 8.30 -8.96 48.63
C GLU A 135 8.18 -9.62 47.25
N LEU A 136 8.93 -10.69 47.04
CA LEU A 136 8.98 -11.38 45.75
C LEU A 136 7.83 -12.39 45.62
N PRO A 137 7.11 -12.44 44.49
CA PRO A 137 6.03 -13.39 44.30
C PRO A 137 6.50 -14.85 44.44
N HIS A 138 5.72 -15.66 45.17
CA HIS A 138 6.01 -17.09 45.40
C HIS A 138 5.61 -17.99 44.22
N ASN A 139 4.73 -17.49 43.34
CA ASN A 139 4.16 -18.22 42.21
C ASN A 139 5.00 -18.13 40.91
N ARG A 140 6.24 -17.64 40.99
CA ARG A 140 7.14 -17.46 39.85
C ARG A 140 8.20 -18.57 39.83
N ASN A 141 8.24 -19.37 38.76
CA ASN A 141 9.26 -20.39 38.56
C ASN A 141 10.53 -19.77 37.96
N GLY A 142 11.58 -19.57 38.77
CA GLY A 142 12.82 -18.91 38.35
C GLY A 142 13.56 -18.22 39.51
N SER A 143 14.44 -17.28 39.20
CA SER A 143 15.21 -16.51 40.19
C SER A 143 15.17 -15.02 39.93
N PHE A 144 15.20 -14.22 41.00
CA PHE A 144 15.34 -12.77 40.92
C PHE A 144 16.81 -12.38 41.15
N TRP A 145 17.25 -11.30 40.51
CA TRP A 145 18.62 -10.82 40.62
C TRP A 145 18.64 -9.31 40.79
N VAL A 146 19.38 -8.85 41.79
CA VAL A 146 19.71 -7.44 41.97
C VAL A 146 21.10 -7.20 41.40
N ALA A 147 21.24 -6.23 40.51
CA ALA A 147 22.51 -5.81 39.94
C ALA A 147 22.75 -4.32 40.20
N ALA A 148 24.02 -3.93 40.24
CA ALA A 148 24.47 -2.56 40.39
C ALA A 148 25.31 -2.15 39.19
N HIS A 149 25.04 -0.97 38.67
CA HIS A 149 25.75 -0.36 37.55
C HIS A 149 26.23 1.01 38.01
N ASP A 150 27.54 1.12 38.25
CA ASP A 150 28.15 2.34 38.76
C ASP A 150 28.80 3.12 37.61
N ALA A 151 28.31 4.34 37.36
CA ALA A 151 28.85 5.29 36.39
C ALA A 151 29.74 6.37 37.04
N THR A 152 29.90 6.37 38.37
CA THR A 152 30.71 7.34 39.13
C THR A 152 32.21 7.06 39.05
N GLY A 153 32.60 5.82 38.74
CA GLY A 153 33.99 5.40 38.53
C GLY A 153 34.40 5.20 37.06
N SER A 154 33.46 5.30 36.10
CA SER A 154 33.82 5.26 34.68
C SER A 154 34.51 6.56 34.28
N ALA A 155 35.61 6.47 33.53
CA ALA A 155 36.20 7.62 32.86
C ALA A 155 35.09 8.42 32.16
N ALA A 156 35.20 9.75 32.16
CA ALA A 156 34.28 10.60 31.40
C ALA A 156 34.09 9.97 30.01
N PRO A 157 32.84 9.73 29.59
CA PRO A 157 32.56 9.02 28.36
C PRO A 157 33.33 9.68 27.23
N ASP A 158 34.13 8.89 26.51
CA ASP A 158 34.89 9.42 25.39
C ASP A 158 33.94 9.92 24.29
N ALA A 159 34.49 10.64 23.32
CA ALA A 159 33.70 11.19 22.23
C ALA A 159 32.90 10.13 21.45
N ALA A 160 33.30 8.86 21.48
CA ALA A 160 32.57 7.78 20.81
C ALA A 160 31.37 7.31 21.65
N HIS A 161 31.50 7.24 22.98
CA HIS A 161 30.39 6.93 23.87
C HIS A 161 29.32 8.03 23.85
N GLU A 162 29.71 9.30 23.86
CA GLU A 162 28.77 10.42 23.75
C GLU A 162 28.10 10.47 22.37
N ALA A 163 28.85 10.23 21.29
CA ALA A 163 28.27 10.09 19.95
C ALA A 163 27.27 8.94 19.88
N ALA A 164 27.59 7.78 20.46
CA ALA A 164 26.68 6.63 20.48
C ALA A 164 25.40 6.92 21.27
N ARG A 165 25.51 7.55 22.45
CA ARG A 165 24.34 7.94 23.27
C ARG A 165 23.40 8.86 22.51
N LEU A 166 23.93 9.91 21.88
CA LEU A 166 23.13 10.81 21.05
C LEU A 166 22.46 10.04 19.91
N LEU A 167 23.23 9.28 19.14
CA LEU A 167 22.71 8.64 17.93
C LEU A 167 21.69 7.54 18.24
N ILE A 168 21.80 6.83 19.36
CA ILE A 168 20.75 5.88 19.81
C ILE A 168 19.43 6.61 20.08
N GLN A 169 19.48 7.84 20.58
CA GLN A 169 18.27 8.63 20.86
C GLN A 169 17.72 9.32 19.59
N GLY A 170 18.62 9.83 18.76
CA GLY A 170 18.32 10.65 17.58
C GLY A 170 18.24 9.89 16.25
N SER A 171 18.38 8.57 16.24
CA SER A 171 18.21 7.73 15.05
C SER A 171 17.49 6.43 15.38
N PHE A 172 17.24 5.58 14.38
CA PHE A 172 16.73 4.21 14.60
C PHE A 172 17.83 3.17 14.89
N GLY A 173 19.09 3.60 14.94
CA GLY A 173 20.21 2.75 15.30
C GLY A 173 21.51 3.27 14.71
N PRO A 174 22.51 3.65 15.52
CA PRO A 174 23.81 4.03 14.98
C PRO A 174 24.54 2.84 14.38
N THR A 175 25.21 3.08 13.26
CA THR A 175 26.28 2.21 12.77
C THR A 175 27.62 2.62 13.40
N THR A 176 28.58 1.70 13.44
CA THR A 176 29.96 2.00 13.88
C THR A 176 30.56 3.18 13.11
N ALA A 177 30.25 3.30 11.82
CA ALA A 177 30.67 4.42 10.97
C ALA A 177 30.04 5.75 11.42
N THR A 178 28.74 5.78 11.74
CA THR A 178 28.09 7.03 12.20
C THR A 178 28.62 7.51 13.55
N VAL A 179 28.94 6.58 14.47
CA VAL A 179 29.57 6.91 15.76
C VAL A 179 30.98 7.46 15.54
N ALA A 180 31.78 6.80 14.69
CA ALA A 180 33.12 7.26 14.37
C ALA A 180 33.11 8.66 13.76
N ASN A 181 32.25 8.93 12.76
CA ASN A 181 32.16 10.23 12.10
C ASN A 181 31.81 11.37 13.06
N LEU A 182 30.86 11.16 13.96
CA LEU A 182 30.48 12.19 14.95
C LEU A 182 31.58 12.39 16.00
N SER A 183 32.21 11.30 16.44
CA SER A 183 33.36 11.32 17.34
C SER A 183 34.55 12.08 16.73
N ASP A 184 34.85 11.85 15.46
CA ASP A 184 35.91 12.54 14.72
C ASP A 184 35.59 14.01 14.50
N SER A 185 34.32 14.35 14.28
CA SER A 185 33.87 15.75 14.21
C SER A 185 34.13 16.49 15.52
N ALA A 186 33.88 15.84 16.67
CA ALA A 186 34.20 16.41 17.98
C ALA A 186 35.72 16.57 18.20
N ARG A 187 36.52 15.57 17.79
CA ARG A 187 37.99 15.62 17.88
C ARG A 187 38.59 16.72 17.00
N ALA A 188 38.06 16.91 15.79
CA ALA A 188 38.52 17.94 14.86
C ALA A 188 38.36 19.36 15.42
N LEU A 189 37.34 19.60 16.25
CA LEU A 189 37.11 20.88 16.93
C LEU A 189 38.09 21.11 18.10
N GLY A 190 38.71 20.05 18.64
CA GLY A 190 39.61 20.08 19.81
C GLY A 190 41.09 20.24 19.53
N ALA A 191 41.50 20.49 18.29
CA ALA A 191 42.92 20.57 17.89
C ALA A 191 43.66 21.85 18.34
N ARG A 192 43.32 22.46 19.49
CA ARG A 192 44.09 23.57 20.08
C ARG A 192 44.39 23.32 21.56
N GLU A 193 45.68 23.38 21.90
CA GLU A 193 46.25 23.05 23.20
C GLU A 193 45.56 23.78 24.36
N ALA A 194 44.96 23.01 25.27
CA ALA A 194 44.48 23.49 26.55
C ALA A 194 45.02 22.61 27.69
N ASP A 195 45.41 23.26 28.80
CA ASP A 195 45.79 22.64 30.06
C ASP A 195 44.61 21.93 30.74
N GLY A 196 44.88 20.88 31.52
CA GLY A 196 43.95 19.79 31.87
C GLY A 196 42.53 20.14 32.33
N ALA A 197 42.29 21.23 33.07
CA ALA A 197 40.93 21.65 33.43
C ALA A 197 40.20 22.40 32.30
N ARG A 198 40.93 23.23 31.54
CA ARG A 198 40.42 23.87 30.32
C ARG A 198 40.20 22.85 29.21
N ARG A 199 40.98 21.77 29.20
CA ARG A 199 40.84 20.67 28.24
C ARG A 199 39.49 19.96 28.38
N ARG A 200 39.06 19.58 29.59
CA ARG A 200 37.76 18.93 29.79
C ARG A 200 36.57 19.81 29.39
N LEU A 201 36.58 21.08 29.81
CA LEU A 201 35.53 22.04 29.40
C LEU A 201 35.54 22.28 27.87
N ALA A 202 36.71 22.29 27.24
CA ALA A 202 36.84 22.38 25.80
C ALA A 202 36.34 21.12 25.09
N GLU A 203 36.64 19.92 25.60
CA GLU A 203 36.16 18.64 25.07
C GLU A 203 34.63 18.56 25.12
N GLU A 204 34.02 18.95 26.24
CA GLU A 204 32.55 19.02 26.39
C GLU A 204 31.92 20.06 25.44
N HIS A 205 32.55 21.24 25.30
CA HIS A 205 32.11 22.27 24.35
C HIS A 205 32.20 21.79 22.90
N ASN A 206 33.27 21.08 22.54
CA ASN A 206 33.50 20.54 21.20
C ASN A 206 32.54 19.40 20.87
N ALA A 207 32.27 18.50 21.82
CA ALA A 207 31.24 17.49 21.70
C ALA A 207 29.87 18.15 21.44
N THR A 208 29.49 19.13 22.26
CA THR A 208 28.26 19.91 22.08
C THR A 208 28.19 20.57 20.70
N ALA A 209 29.28 21.16 20.23
CA ALA A 209 29.34 21.80 18.92
C ALA A 209 29.24 20.80 17.76
N ALA A 210 29.84 19.61 17.89
CA ALA A 210 29.70 18.52 16.93
C ALA A 210 28.27 17.99 16.88
N VAL A 211 27.61 17.81 18.03
CA VAL A 211 26.19 17.47 18.11
C VAL A 211 25.33 18.53 17.42
N ALA A 212 25.53 19.81 17.73
CA ALA A 212 24.79 20.89 17.08
C ALA A 212 25.03 20.93 15.57
N GLY A 213 26.25 20.62 15.12
CA GLY A 213 26.59 20.46 13.71
C GLY A 213 25.82 19.32 13.05
N TRP A 214 25.78 18.15 13.70
CA TRP A 214 25.02 16.99 13.23
C TRP A 214 23.52 17.28 13.17
N VAL A 215 22.93 17.89 14.20
CA VAL A 215 21.51 18.30 14.19
C VAL A 215 21.23 19.25 13.03
N ARG A 216 22.09 20.26 12.81
CA ARG A 216 21.95 21.18 11.67
C ARG A 216 22.02 20.45 10.32
N ALA A 217 22.93 19.48 10.19
CA ALA A 217 23.04 18.67 8.98
C ALA A 217 21.79 17.81 8.76
N GLN A 218 21.24 17.21 9.81
CA GLN A 218 19.99 16.43 9.75
C GLN A 218 18.78 17.31 9.39
N MET A 219 18.69 18.52 9.94
CA MET A 219 17.63 19.47 9.62
C MET A 219 17.73 20.01 8.19
N ALA A 220 18.95 20.14 7.66
CA ALA A 220 19.22 20.58 6.30
C ALA A 220 19.07 19.47 5.25
N ALA A 221 19.07 18.20 5.67
CA ALA A 221 18.88 17.07 4.75
C ALA A 221 17.47 17.11 4.12
N PRO A 222 17.34 16.76 2.81
CA PRO A 222 16.04 16.56 2.19
C PRO A 222 15.19 15.58 3.00
N SER A 223 13.91 15.89 3.17
CA SER A 223 13.00 15.03 3.92
C SER A 223 12.73 13.74 3.15
N SER A 224 12.94 12.59 3.79
CA SER A 224 12.49 11.31 3.26
C SER A 224 11.01 11.12 3.59
N LEU A 225 10.15 11.23 2.58
CA LEU A 225 8.71 11.12 2.74
C LEU A 225 8.26 9.68 2.50
N HIS A 226 7.40 9.16 3.39
CA HIS A 226 6.73 7.87 3.18
C HIS A 226 6.01 7.85 1.83
N ARG A 227 5.37 8.96 1.43
CA ARG A 227 4.61 9.08 0.18
C ARG A 227 5.50 8.85 -1.03
N VAL A 228 6.67 9.49 -1.05
CA VAL A 228 7.66 9.32 -2.12
C VAL A 228 8.14 7.88 -2.20
N TYR A 229 8.45 7.28 -1.04
CA TYR A 229 8.96 5.92 -1.00
C TYR A 229 7.95 4.89 -1.51
N TRP A 230 6.68 5.03 -1.09
CA TRP A 230 5.56 4.20 -1.51
C TRP A 230 5.25 4.40 -3.00
N ARG A 231 4.96 5.63 -3.45
CA ARG A 231 4.55 5.93 -4.85
C ARG A 231 5.55 5.41 -5.87
N ARG A 232 6.86 5.58 -5.63
CA ARG A 232 7.92 5.08 -6.52
C ARG A 232 7.89 3.57 -6.72
N ARG A 233 7.35 2.81 -5.75
CA ARG A 233 7.31 1.33 -5.73
C ARG A 233 5.89 0.78 -5.88
N THR A 234 4.97 1.61 -6.39
CA THR A 234 3.59 1.25 -6.65
C THR A 234 3.36 1.33 -8.16
N ASN A 235 3.34 0.18 -8.81
CA ASN A 235 3.11 0.07 -10.26
C ASN A 235 2.29 -1.19 -10.55
N ALA A 236 1.09 -1.26 -9.95
CA ALA A 236 0.20 -2.42 -10.07
C ALA A 236 -0.26 -2.60 -11.52
N ARG A 237 -0.63 -3.82 -11.90
CA ARG A 237 -1.34 -4.03 -13.17
C ARG A 237 -2.71 -3.37 -13.10
N ALA A 238 -3.14 -2.73 -14.18
CA ALA A 238 -4.43 -2.06 -14.21
C ALA A 238 -5.57 -3.09 -14.18
N ALA A 239 -6.29 -3.16 -13.05
CA ALA A 239 -7.36 -4.13 -12.83
C ALA A 239 -8.76 -3.53 -13.12
N ALA A 240 -8.85 -2.23 -13.35
CA ALA A 240 -10.10 -1.54 -13.66
C ALA A 240 -9.95 -0.48 -14.72
N ALA A 241 -11.06 -0.22 -15.42
CA ALA A 241 -11.13 0.91 -16.33
C ALA A 241 -10.88 2.23 -15.57
N GLY A 242 -10.47 3.27 -16.28
CA GLY A 242 -10.16 4.61 -15.77
C GLY A 242 -8.91 4.73 -14.88
N VAL A 243 -8.17 3.65 -14.65
CA VAL A 243 -6.79 3.73 -14.13
C VAL A 243 -5.89 4.26 -15.25
N LEU A 244 -5.16 5.34 -14.98
CA LEU A 244 -4.14 5.82 -15.89
C LEU A 244 -3.03 4.77 -16.01
N VAL A 245 -2.63 4.42 -17.23
CA VAL A 245 -1.49 3.51 -17.48
C VAL A 245 -0.52 4.12 -18.46
N TYR A 246 0.67 3.54 -18.55
CA TYR A 246 1.62 3.85 -19.61
C TYR A 246 1.14 3.27 -20.95
N SER A 247 1.04 4.11 -21.99
CA SER A 247 0.87 3.58 -23.35
C SER A 247 2.13 2.80 -23.76
N PRO A 248 2.04 1.80 -24.66
CA PRO A 248 3.17 0.93 -24.96
C PRO A 248 4.46 1.69 -25.32
N CYS A 249 4.37 2.76 -26.11
CA CYS A 249 5.53 3.53 -26.54
C CYS A 249 5.90 4.70 -25.63
N GLN A 250 5.21 4.85 -24.51
CA GLN A 250 5.56 5.84 -23.51
C GLN A 250 6.74 5.35 -22.66
N PRO A 251 7.78 6.17 -22.45
CA PRO A 251 8.76 5.91 -21.40
C PRO A 251 8.07 5.66 -20.05
N GLY A 252 8.45 4.56 -19.40
CA GLY A 252 7.82 4.00 -18.20
C GLY A 252 6.95 2.77 -18.47
N SER A 253 6.62 2.45 -19.72
CA SER A 253 5.87 1.24 -20.07
C SER A 253 6.64 -0.03 -19.70
N SER A 254 5.89 -1.04 -19.25
CA SER A 254 6.41 -2.30 -18.72
C SER A 254 6.20 -3.43 -19.72
N TRP A 255 7.16 -4.35 -19.78
CA TRP A 255 7.20 -5.38 -20.81
C TRP A 255 7.74 -6.71 -20.26
N THR A 256 7.16 -7.83 -20.66
CA THR A 256 7.52 -9.19 -20.19
C THR A 256 7.93 -10.10 -21.33
N ARG A 257 8.80 -11.08 -21.08
CA ARG A 257 9.38 -11.94 -22.14
C ARG A 257 8.63 -13.25 -22.38
N TRP A 258 7.62 -13.57 -21.57
CA TRP A 258 6.94 -14.87 -21.59
C TRP A 258 5.57 -14.75 -22.26
N ALA A 259 5.11 -15.85 -22.88
CA ALA A 259 3.93 -15.83 -23.73
C ALA A 259 2.59 -15.82 -22.97
N PHE A 260 2.54 -16.45 -21.79
CA PHE A 260 1.31 -16.56 -20.99
C PHE A 260 1.41 -15.80 -19.67
N THR A 261 0.34 -15.10 -19.33
CA THR A 261 0.17 -14.35 -18.09
C THR A 261 -0.96 -14.94 -17.26
N ARG A 262 -1.05 -14.56 -15.97
CA ARG A 262 -2.20 -14.93 -15.12
C ARG A 262 -3.55 -14.48 -15.69
N PHE A 263 -3.56 -13.46 -16.56
CA PHE A 263 -4.79 -12.97 -17.20
C PHE A 263 -5.28 -13.88 -18.33
N ASP A 264 -4.45 -14.82 -18.77
CA ASP A 264 -4.84 -15.78 -19.79
C ASP A 264 -5.56 -16.98 -19.21
N VAL A 265 -5.59 -17.15 -17.88
CA VAL A 265 -6.38 -18.18 -17.20
C VAL A 265 -7.84 -18.07 -17.64
N ASP A 266 -8.44 -19.22 -17.94
CA ASP A 266 -9.76 -19.42 -18.52
C ASP A 266 -9.95 -18.90 -19.95
N ARG A 267 -8.90 -18.38 -20.62
CA ARG A 267 -8.95 -18.01 -22.03
C ARG A 267 -8.61 -19.16 -22.96
N GLU A 268 -9.17 -19.10 -24.16
CA GLU A 268 -8.88 -20.05 -25.24
C GLU A 268 -7.51 -19.76 -25.89
N ALA A 269 -6.66 -20.78 -25.89
CA ALA A 269 -5.40 -20.83 -26.60
C ALA A 269 -5.55 -21.67 -27.88
N LEU A 270 -5.58 -20.98 -29.02
CA LEU A 270 -5.65 -21.62 -30.33
C LEU A 270 -4.25 -21.97 -30.82
N VAL A 271 -4.03 -23.25 -31.12
CA VAL A 271 -2.74 -23.77 -31.59
C VAL A 271 -2.85 -24.06 -33.08
N ARG A 272 -1.99 -23.44 -33.90
CA ARG A 272 -1.98 -23.64 -35.36
C ARG A 272 -0.59 -24.04 -35.85
N ASN A 273 -0.53 -24.78 -36.95
CA ASN A 273 0.74 -25.10 -37.60
C ASN A 273 1.43 -23.82 -38.06
N ALA A 274 2.72 -23.72 -37.78
CA ALA A 274 3.56 -22.58 -38.11
C ALA A 274 4.98 -23.04 -38.49
N THR A 275 5.85 -22.08 -38.79
CA THR A 275 7.27 -22.33 -39.02
C THR A 275 8.11 -21.34 -38.21
N THR A 276 9.25 -21.81 -37.71
CA THR A 276 10.24 -20.93 -37.07
C THR A 276 10.89 -20.01 -38.11
N ALA A 277 11.63 -18.98 -37.66
CA ALA A 277 12.39 -18.11 -38.56
C ALA A 277 13.41 -18.87 -39.44
N GLY A 278 13.88 -20.04 -38.97
CA GLY A 278 14.76 -20.95 -39.74
C GLY A 278 14.03 -21.93 -40.65
N GLY A 279 12.70 -21.86 -40.76
CA GLY A 279 11.87 -22.72 -41.60
C GLY A 279 11.58 -24.12 -41.02
N ALA A 280 11.88 -24.37 -39.75
CA ALA A 280 11.55 -25.64 -39.09
C ALA A 280 10.06 -25.68 -38.70
N ALA A 281 9.47 -26.88 -38.65
CA ALA A 281 8.09 -27.06 -38.22
C ALA A 281 7.90 -26.62 -36.76
N ALA A 282 6.86 -25.82 -36.52
CA ALA A 282 6.51 -25.28 -35.22
C ALA A 282 4.98 -25.13 -35.11
N VAL A 283 4.52 -24.65 -33.95
CA VAL A 283 3.14 -24.23 -33.75
C VAL A 283 3.10 -22.78 -33.27
N SER A 284 2.12 -22.02 -33.76
CA SER A 284 1.78 -20.71 -33.21
C SER A 284 0.70 -20.88 -32.15
N VAL A 285 0.86 -20.21 -31.04
CA VAL A 285 -0.16 -20.10 -30.00
C VAL A 285 -0.75 -18.70 -30.03
N SER A 286 -2.07 -18.59 -30.10
CA SER A 286 -2.78 -17.32 -30.03
C SER A 286 -3.84 -17.30 -28.94
N ILE A 287 -3.97 -16.17 -28.25
CA ILE A 287 -5.03 -15.86 -27.28
C ILE A 287 -5.82 -14.68 -27.84
N ASP A 288 -7.15 -14.75 -27.84
CA ASP A 288 -8.03 -13.68 -28.37
C ASP A 288 -7.68 -13.24 -29.82
N GLY A 289 -7.17 -14.19 -30.63
CA GLY A 289 -6.74 -13.94 -32.01
C GLY A 289 -5.34 -13.34 -32.17
N VAL A 290 -4.64 -13.00 -31.08
CA VAL A 290 -3.28 -12.46 -31.09
C VAL A 290 -2.25 -13.56 -30.91
N VAL A 291 -1.32 -13.71 -31.85
CA VAL A 291 -0.22 -14.68 -31.73
C VAL A 291 0.75 -14.26 -30.63
N ARG A 292 0.88 -15.09 -29.60
CA ARG A 292 1.75 -14.85 -28.43
C ARG A 292 3.16 -15.37 -28.62
N THR A 293 3.30 -16.47 -29.36
CA THR A 293 4.61 -17.09 -29.62
C THR A 293 4.51 -18.17 -30.70
N VAL A 294 5.64 -18.49 -31.34
CA VAL A 294 5.82 -19.63 -32.22
C VAL A 294 6.88 -20.54 -31.62
N VAL A 295 6.47 -21.76 -31.24
CA VAL A 295 7.32 -22.70 -30.49
C VAL A 295 7.32 -24.09 -31.12
N SER A 296 8.39 -24.82 -30.85
CA SER A 296 8.49 -26.25 -31.15
C SER A 296 8.36 -27.03 -29.84
N ASP A 297 7.13 -27.13 -29.32
CA ASP A 297 6.81 -27.91 -28.13
C ASP A 297 6.02 -29.17 -28.52
N ALA A 298 6.47 -30.34 -28.06
CA ALA A 298 5.84 -31.62 -28.41
C ALA A 298 4.47 -31.83 -27.75
N ALA A 299 4.17 -31.09 -26.67
CA ALA A 299 2.87 -31.15 -26.00
C ALA A 299 1.79 -30.33 -26.75
N LEU A 300 2.19 -29.45 -27.67
CA LEU A 300 1.27 -28.63 -28.46
C LEU A 300 1.16 -29.17 -29.88
N SER A 301 -0.04 -29.60 -30.25
CA SER A 301 -0.34 -30.09 -31.60
C SER A 301 -1.09 -29.03 -32.42
N GLY A 302 -0.72 -28.88 -33.69
CA GLY A 302 -1.41 -27.97 -34.60
C GLY A 302 -2.86 -28.38 -34.80
N GLY A 303 -3.78 -27.43 -34.59
CA GLY A 303 -5.22 -27.63 -34.64
C GLY A 303 -5.86 -27.87 -33.26
N ALA A 304 -5.09 -27.86 -32.17
CA ALA A 304 -5.64 -27.94 -30.83
C ALA A 304 -6.34 -26.63 -30.42
N GLU A 305 -7.50 -26.77 -29.77
CA GLU A 305 -8.23 -25.71 -29.10
C GLU A 305 -8.16 -25.98 -27.61
N LEU A 306 -7.36 -25.18 -26.90
CA LEU A 306 -7.06 -25.39 -25.49
C LEU A 306 -7.63 -24.23 -24.66
N VAL A 307 -7.82 -24.45 -23.36
CA VAL A 307 -8.12 -23.40 -22.39
C VAL A 307 -7.01 -23.40 -21.34
N VAL A 308 -6.53 -22.22 -20.97
CA VAL A 308 -5.50 -22.06 -19.94
C VAL A 308 -6.09 -22.28 -18.55
N CYS A 309 -5.51 -23.19 -17.77
CA CYS A 309 -5.97 -23.47 -16.41
C CYS A 309 -5.16 -22.75 -15.35
N SER A 310 -3.84 -22.74 -15.49
CA SER A 310 -2.95 -22.05 -14.56
C SER A 310 -1.68 -21.59 -15.25
N VAL A 311 -1.11 -20.50 -14.74
CA VAL A 311 0.12 -19.89 -15.27
C VAL A 311 1.02 -19.49 -14.12
N GLU A 312 2.23 -20.03 -14.10
CA GLU A 312 3.37 -19.45 -13.41
C GLU A 312 4.08 -18.51 -14.38
N GLU A 313 4.02 -17.21 -14.08
CA GLU A 313 4.55 -16.16 -14.95
C GLU A 313 6.09 -16.12 -14.88
N GLY A 314 6.73 -16.08 -16.05
CA GLY A 314 8.19 -16.17 -16.17
C GLY A 314 8.58 -17.16 -17.26
N VAL A 315 9.68 -16.91 -17.95
CA VAL A 315 10.18 -17.86 -18.95
C VAL A 315 10.57 -19.17 -18.25
N GLY A 316 9.95 -20.27 -18.67
CA GLY A 316 10.13 -21.58 -18.07
C GLY A 316 9.15 -21.93 -16.95
N GLY A 317 8.32 -20.99 -16.48
CA GLY A 317 7.28 -21.24 -15.46
C GLY A 317 6.26 -22.27 -15.93
N GLN A 318 5.63 -23.01 -15.02
CA GLN A 318 4.64 -24.01 -15.42
C GLN A 318 3.34 -23.38 -15.96
N VAL A 319 2.87 -23.85 -17.11
CA VAL A 319 1.53 -23.55 -17.62
C VAL A 319 0.77 -24.86 -17.77
N THR A 320 -0.46 -24.90 -17.23
CA THR A 320 -1.37 -26.03 -17.42
C THR A 320 -2.55 -25.61 -18.29
N LEU A 321 -2.98 -26.52 -19.16
CA LEU A 321 -3.97 -26.32 -20.19
C LEU A 321 -4.92 -27.54 -20.20
N ARG A 322 -6.16 -27.32 -20.65
CA ARG A 322 -7.13 -28.38 -20.92
C ARG A 322 -7.65 -28.29 -22.34
N GLN A 323 -8.23 -29.37 -22.87
CA GLN A 323 -8.97 -29.29 -24.14
C GLN A 323 -10.21 -28.42 -23.95
N ALA A 324 -10.52 -27.55 -24.92
CA ALA A 324 -11.70 -26.69 -24.85
C ALA A 324 -13.00 -27.51 -24.76
N SER A 325 -13.06 -28.67 -25.42
CA SER A 325 -14.19 -29.61 -25.37
C SER A 325 -14.21 -30.54 -24.14
N GLY A 326 -13.19 -30.46 -23.28
CA GLY A 326 -13.05 -31.32 -22.09
C GLY A 326 -13.70 -30.74 -20.84
N ASP A 327 -13.75 -31.54 -19.77
CA ASP A 327 -14.23 -31.09 -18.47
C ASP A 327 -13.34 -29.98 -17.88
N ALA A 328 -13.93 -29.04 -17.12
CA ALA A 328 -13.23 -27.88 -16.60
C ALA A 328 -12.06 -28.24 -15.65
N ASP A 329 -12.14 -29.38 -14.98
CA ASP A 329 -11.11 -29.88 -14.05
C ASP A 329 -10.00 -30.68 -14.75
N ASP A 330 -10.09 -30.92 -16.07
CA ASP A 330 -9.18 -31.79 -16.83
C ASP A 330 -7.92 -31.06 -17.36
N CYS A 331 -7.18 -30.40 -16.47
CA CYS A 331 -5.97 -29.62 -16.78
C CYS A 331 -4.74 -30.52 -16.95
N THR A 332 -4.74 -31.36 -17.99
CA THR A 332 -3.76 -32.44 -18.20
C THR A 332 -2.60 -32.09 -19.12
N VAL A 333 -2.70 -31.04 -19.93
CA VAL A 333 -1.62 -30.59 -20.80
C VAL A 333 -0.73 -29.64 -20.00
N SER A 334 0.55 -29.97 -19.84
CA SER A 334 1.52 -29.10 -19.15
C SER A 334 2.64 -28.71 -20.09
N ILE A 335 2.94 -27.43 -20.14
CA ILE A 335 4.08 -26.86 -20.89
C ILE A 335 4.90 -25.95 -19.97
N SER A 336 6.13 -25.66 -20.38
CA SER A 336 6.89 -24.54 -19.81
C SER A 336 6.49 -23.26 -20.54
N ASN A 337 6.19 -22.20 -19.81
CA ASN A 337 5.82 -20.88 -20.32
C ASN A 337 6.94 -20.40 -21.25
N PRO A 338 6.72 -20.41 -22.57
CA PRO A 338 7.78 -20.20 -23.52
C PRO A 338 8.16 -18.71 -23.58
N PRO A 339 9.38 -18.39 -24.02
CA PRO A 339 9.68 -17.03 -24.44
C PRO A 339 8.80 -16.64 -25.64
N ILE A 340 8.59 -15.33 -25.80
CA ILE A 340 7.91 -14.77 -26.96
C ILE A 340 8.86 -14.85 -28.16
N GLU A 341 8.44 -15.58 -29.18
CA GLU A 341 9.15 -15.69 -30.45
C GLU A 341 8.17 -15.43 -31.59
N LEU A 342 8.36 -14.35 -32.34
CA LEU A 342 7.47 -13.93 -33.42
C LEU A 342 8.25 -13.85 -34.74
N PRO A 343 8.35 -14.96 -35.51
CA PRO A 343 9.05 -14.97 -36.80
C PRO A 343 8.42 -14.05 -37.86
N HIS A 344 7.11 -13.83 -37.74
CA HIS A 344 6.34 -12.96 -38.61
C HIS A 344 5.52 -12.00 -37.73
N PRO A 345 6.16 -10.99 -37.12
CA PRO A 345 5.47 -10.09 -36.20
C PRO A 345 4.48 -9.22 -36.98
N ASP A 346 3.31 -8.98 -36.40
CA ASP A 346 2.33 -8.05 -36.96
C ASP A 346 2.82 -6.61 -36.70
N PRO A 347 3.12 -5.82 -37.75
CA PRO A 347 3.64 -4.47 -37.59
C PRO A 347 2.63 -3.49 -36.99
N SER A 348 1.32 -3.81 -37.01
CA SER A 348 0.28 -2.95 -36.43
C SER A 348 0.27 -2.94 -34.90
N ILE A 349 0.84 -3.98 -34.29
CA ILE A 349 0.91 -4.19 -32.83
C ILE A 349 2.33 -4.47 -32.31
N THR A 350 3.34 -4.51 -33.17
CA THR A 350 4.74 -4.77 -32.79
C THR A 350 5.64 -3.57 -33.09
N ALA A 351 6.24 -2.98 -32.08
CA ALA A 351 7.26 -1.95 -32.22
C ALA A 351 8.66 -2.59 -32.29
N ASP A 352 9.43 -2.30 -33.34
CA ASP A 352 10.81 -2.78 -33.49
C ASP A 352 11.79 -1.64 -33.18
N PHE A 353 12.55 -1.78 -32.09
CA PHE A 353 13.52 -0.78 -31.65
C PHE A 353 14.95 -1.31 -31.75
N ALA A 354 15.81 -0.59 -32.47
CA ALA A 354 17.24 -0.82 -32.38
C ALA A 354 17.82 -0.29 -31.05
N LEU A 355 19.03 -0.72 -30.69
CA LEU A 355 19.75 -0.25 -29.49
C LEU A 355 19.97 1.28 -29.46
N ALA A 356 20.01 1.94 -30.61
CA ALA A 356 20.13 3.39 -30.70
C ALA A 356 18.78 4.11 -30.43
N ASP A 357 17.67 3.43 -30.74
CA ASP A 357 16.33 3.99 -30.82
C ASP A 357 15.57 3.93 -29.49
N ALA A 358 15.99 3.04 -28.58
CA ALA A 358 15.41 2.91 -27.25
C ALA A 358 16.46 2.54 -26.21
N ALA A 359 16.15 2.79 -24.94
CA ALA A 359 16.87 2.22 -23.82
C ALA A 359 15.86 1.52 -22.90
N VAL A 360 16.14 0.26 -22.57
CA VAL A 360 15.34 -0.52 -21.61
C VAL A 360 16.14 -0.79 -20.34
N VAL A 361 15.45 -0.92 -19.22
CA VAL A 361 16.04 -1.29 -17.93
C VAL A 361 15.30 -2.50 -17.35
N ALA A 362 16.03 -3.44 -16.76
CA ALA A 362 15.40 -4.58 -16.10
C ALA A 362 14.63 -4.14 -14.85
N VAL A 363 13.51 -4.79 -14.58
CA VAL A 363 12.76 -4.59 -13.34
C VAL A 363 13.43 -5.39 -12.22
N GLU A 364 13.62 -4.76 -11.05
CA GLU A 364 14.23 -5.42 -9.90
C GLU A 364 13.39 -6.65 -9.50
N ARG A 365 14.06 -7.80 -9.28
CA ARG A 365 13.46 -9.07 -8.79
C ARG A 365 12.48 -9.77 -9.76
N VAL A 366 12.31 -9.31 -11.00
CA VAL A 366 11.51 -10.03 -12.03
C VAL A 366 12.35 -10.33 -13.27
N PRO A 367 12.99 -11.51 -13.34
CA PRO A 367 13.73 -11.93 -14.52
C PRO A 367 12.84 -11.94 -15.77
N GLY A 368 13.30 -11.31 -16.84
CA GLY A 368 12.55 -11.26 -18.11
C GLY A 368 11.52 -10.13 -18.19
N MET A 369 11.41 -9.27 -17.18
CA MET A 369 10.63 -8.04 -17.25
C MET A 369 11.54 -6.82 -17.43
N VAL A 370 11.14 -5.90 -18.30
CA VAL A 370 11.87 -4.66 -18.60
C VAL A 370 10.92 -3.47 -18.66
N VAL A 371 11.49 -2.28 -18.49
CA VAL A 371 10.80 -0.99 -18.63
C VAL A 371 11.45 -0.23 -19.77
N LEU A 372 10.64 0.35 -20.66
CA LEU A 372 11.10 1.30 -21.66
C LEU A 372 11.51 2.59 -20.95
N LYS A 373 12.80 2.84 -20.76
CA LYS A 373 13.30 4.00 -20.02
C LYS A 373 13.39 5.24 -20.90
N GLU A 374 13.83 5.06 -22.14
CA GLU A 374 13.96 6.14 -23.12
C GLU A 374 13.53 5.63 -24.49
N ARG A 375 12.89 6.51 -25.26
CA ARG A 375 12.58 6.30 -26.67
C ARG A 375 13.11 7.49 -27.47
N ARG A 376 13.81 7.20 -28.56
CA ARG A 376 14.50 8.17 -29.42
C ARG A 376 14.02 8.12 -30.87
N SER A 377 13.22 7.12 -31.24
CA SER A 377 12.54 7.01 -32.53
C SER A 377 11.02 7.16 -32.39
N THR A 378 10.33 7.38 -33.50
CA THR A 378 8.87 7.30 -33.60
C THR A 378 8.38 5.87 -33.33
N CYS A 379 7.12 5.72 -32.91
CA CYS A 379 6.52 4.42 -32.67
C CYS A 379 5.26 4.24 -33.53
N GLU A 380 5.30 3.28 -34.44
CA GLU A 380 4.27 3.10 -35.48
C GLU A 380 3.11 2.19 -35.03
N LEU A 381 2.91 1.99 -33.73
CA LEU A 381 1.81 1.17 -33.20
C LEU A 381 0.45 1.82 -33.48
N THR A 382 -0.49 1.01 -33.98
CA THR A 382 -1.86 1.45 -34.31
C THR A 382 -2.81 1.25 -33.13
N ALA A 383 -4.07 1.68 -33.28
CA ALA A 383 -5.15 1.42 -32.31
C ALA A 383 -5.35 -0.08 -31.97
N ALA A 384 -4.90 -1.00 -32.82
CA ALA A 384 -4.94 -2.44 -32.53
C ALA A 384 -4.04 -2.83 -31.34
N ALA A 385 -3.00 -2.02 -31.05
CA ALA A 385 -2.04 -2.27 -29.98
C ALA A 385 -2.57 -1.94 -28.56
N ARG A 386 -3.85 -1.54 -28.45
CA ARG A 386 -4.47 -1.12 -27.18
C ARG A 386 -4.58 -2.24 -26.15
N THR A 387 -4.92 -3.44 -26.60
CA THR A 387 -5.11 -4.60 -25.72
C THR A 387 -3.89 -5.49 -25.69
N ASP A 388 -3.13 -5.51 -26.79
CA ASP A 388 -1.94 -6.33 -26.95
C ASP A 388 -0.92 -5.61 -27.82
N ALA A 389 0.25 -5.33 -27.25
CA ALA A 389 1.37 -4.76 -27.95
C ALA A 389 2.62 -5.60 -27.70
N PHE A 390 3.50 -5.64 -28.70
CA PHE A 390 4.80 -6.27 -28.61
C PHE A 390 5.91 -5.26 -28.86
N MET A 391 7.06 -5.51 -28.24
CA MET A 391 8.30 -4.78 -28.49
C MET A 391 9.36 -5.79 -28.90
N HIS A 392 10.00 -5.58 -30.03
CA HIS A 392 11.26 -6.23 -30.38
C HIS A 392 12.42 -5.30 -30.02
N TYR A 393 13.32 -5.77 -29.18
CA TYR A 393 14.49 -5.02 -28.75
C TYR A 393 15.67 -5.96 -28.51
N ASN A 394 16.81 -5.65 -29.13
CA ASN A 394 18.06 -6.41 -28.97
C ASN A 394 17.90 -7.93 -29.21
N GLY A 395 17.14 -8.31 -30.25
CA GLY A 395 16.93 -9.72 -30.61
C GLY A 395 15.99 -10.48 -29.67
N SER A 396 15.15 -9.77 -28.91
CA SER A 396 14.17 -10.38 -28.01
C SER A 396 12.83 -9.68 -28.16
N PHE A 397 11.77 -10.47 -28.12
CA PHE A 397 10.41 -9.96 -28.06
C PHE A 397 9.92 -9.85 -26.63
N TYR A 398 9.09 -8.85 -26.40
CA TYR A 398 8.42 -8.61 -25.15
C TYR A 398 6.96 -8.27 -25.41
N HIS A 399 6.08 -8.64 -24.48
CA HIS A 399 4.66 -8.32 -24.49
C HIS A 399 4.39 -7.21 -23.46
N HIS A 400 3.51 -6.28 -23.81
CA HIS A 400 3.19 -5.12 -22.97
C HIS A 400 2.41 -5.53 -21.72
N ASP A 401 2.92 -5.13 -20.56
CA ASP A 401 2.28 -5.33 -19.26
C ASP A 401 1.63 -4.00 -18.82
N HIS A 402 0.30 -3.94 -18.90
CA HIS A 402 -0.49 -2.74 -18.62
C HIS A 402 -0.45 -2.38 -17.14
N ARG A 403 0.34 -1.35 -16.80
CA ARG A 403 0.57 -0.96 -15.41
C ARG A 403 0.20 0.48 -15.11
N MET A 404 -0.37 0.67 -13.92
CA MET A 404 -0.77 1.96 -13.40
C MET A 404 0.37 2.97 -13.49
N ARG A 405 0.04 4.17 -13.99
CA ARG A 405 0.86 5.37 -13.99
C ARG A 405 0.30 6.34 -12.96
N LEU A 406 1.08 6.61 -11.92
CA LEU A 406 0.83 7.71 -11.00
C LEU A 406 1.36 9.00 -11.65
N LEU A 407 0.53 10.03 -11.74
CA LEU A 407 0.97 11.35 -12.19
C LEU A 407 1.87 12.01 -11.15
N GLU A 408 2.78 12.84 -11.63
CA GLU A 408 3.53 13.79 -10.84
C GLU A 408 2.67 15.02 -10.52
N ASN A 409 2.62 15.36 -9.24
CA ASN A 409 1.98 16.57 -8.72
C ASN A 409 2.79 17.12 -7.55
N SER A 410 4.11 17.08 -7.69
CA SER A 410 5.05 17.54 -6.68
C SER A 410 5.04 19.06 -6.57
N LEU A 411 5.57 19.60 -5.47
CA LEU A 411 5.64 21.04 -5.26
C LEU A 411 6.36 21.75 -6.43
N GLY A 412 5.62 22.59 -7.15
CA GLY A 412 6.16 23.38 -8.26
C GLY A 412 6.20 22.66 -9.61
N VAL A 413 5.73 21.41 -9.70
CA VAL A 413 5.58 20.65 -10.94
C VAL A 413 4.12 20.71 -11.37
N HIS A 414 3.86 21.12 -12.62
CA HIS A 414 2.52 21.43 -13.11
C HIS A 414 2.29 21.07 -14.59
N ASP A 415 3.24 20.37 -15.18
CA ASP A 415 3.32 20.01 -16.60
C ASP A 415 3.15 18.50 -16.85
N ASP A 416 3.12 17.66 -15.81
CA ASP A 416 2.77 16.25 -15.94
C ASP A 416 1.25 16.08 -15.98
N VAL A 417 0.73 16.10 -17.20
CA VAL A 417 -0.68 16.05 -17.50
C VAL A 417 -1.11 14.62 -17.82
N SER A 418 -2.31 14.23 -17.37
CA SER A 418 -2.94 13.04 -17.92
C SER A 418 -3.34 13.32 -19.36
N SER A 419 -2.78 12.54 -20.29
CA SER A 419 -3.38 12.36 -21.61
C SER A 419 -4.35 11.19 -21.49
N PRO A 420 -5.59 11.26 -22.02
CA PRO A 420 -6.40 10.08 -22.19
C PRO A 420 -5.60 9.01 -22.94
N TRP A 421 -5.84 7.75 -22.59
CA TRP A 421 -5.23 6.58 -23.21
C TRP A 421 -5.30 6.70 -24.73
N ALA A 422 -4.13 6.80 -25.33
CA ALA A 422 -3.97 7.16 -26.72
C ALA A 422 -2.82 6.34 -27.27
N THR A 423 -3.06 5.59 -28.33
CA THR A 423 -2.00 5.19 -29.26
C THR A 423 -1.34 6.46 -29.83
N GLU A 424 -0.11 6.40 -30.39
CA GLU A 424 0.62 7.63 -30.80
C GLU A 424 -0.23 8.57 -31.69
N GLU A 425 -1.18 8.03 -32.46
CA GLU A 425 -2.16 8.77 -33.27
C GLU A 425 -3.10 9.71 -32.47
N PHE A 426 -3.28 9.48 -31.18
CA PHE A 426 -4.04 10.32 -30.25
C PHE A 426 -3.15 11.14 -29.28
N HIS A 427 -1.84 10.83 -29.18
CA HIS A 427 -0.91 11.62 -28.36
C HIS A 427 -0.77 13.06 -28.89
N GLU A 428 -0.83 13.25 -30.21
CA GLU A 428 -0.73 14.59 -30.83
C GLU A 428 -2.05 15.39 -30.81
N ALA A 429 -3.18 14.72 -30.55
CA ALA A 429 -4.51 15.34 -30.51
C ALA A 429 -4.98 15.71 -29.10
N GLY A 430 -4.08 15.69 -28.10
CA GLY A 430 -4.33 15.94 -26.66
C GLY A 430 -4.83 17.36 -26.32
N GLN A 431 -5.92 17.79 -26.94
CA GLN A 431 -6.76 18.89 -26.46
C GLN A 431 -7.62 18.37 -25.30
N GLY A 432 -6.99 18.12 -24.15
CA GLY A 432 -7.66 17.49 -23.01
C GLY A 432 -6.86 17.33 -21.71
N ALA A 433 -5.53 17.48 -21.78
CA ALA A 433 -4.59 17.40 -20.67
C ALA A 433 -5.16 17.81 -19.30
N SER A 434 -5.51 16.85 -18.44
CA SER A 434 -6.02 17.15 -17.10
C SER A 434 -4.89 17.11 -16.07
N CYS A 435 -4.81 18.13 -15.22
CA CYS A 435 -3.82 18.22 -14.17
C CYS A 435 -4.34 17.65 -12.85
N PRO A 436 -3.54 16.84 -12.14
CA PRO A 436 -3.77 16.62 -10.72
C PRO A 436 -3.57 17.95 -10.01
N VAL A 437 -4.58 18.44 -9.28
CA VAL A 437 -4.45 19.62 -8.44
C VAL A 437 -5.01 19.36 -7.07
N VAL A 438 -4.30 19.83 -6.04
CA VAL A 438 -4.73 19.71 -4.65
C VAL A 438 -5.08 21.06 -4.06
N ALA A 439 -5.83 21.06 -2.96
CA ALA A 439 -6.16 22.27 -2.23
C ALA A 439 -4.88 23.01 -1.78
N LYS A 440 -4.96 24.34 -1.80
CA LYS A 440 -3.90 25.21 -1.28
C LYS A 440 -3.84 25.12 0.24
N THR A 441 -2.63 24.92 0.75
CA THR A 441 -2.29 24.79 2.17
C THR A 441 -1.03 25.60 2.48
N PHE A 442 -0.66 25.72 3.76
CA PHE A 442 0.59 26.36 4.15
C PHE A 442 1.85 25.62 3.62
N LEU A 443 1.72 24.35 3.23
CA LEU A 443 2.83 23.53 2.73
C LEU A 443 3.12 23.75 1.25
N ASN A 444 2.08 24.04 0.44
CA ASN A 444 2.22 24.18 -1.01
C ASN A 444 1.96 25.60 -1.53
N ALA A 445 1.40 26.51 -0.73
CA ALA A 445 1.07 27.86 -1.16
C ALA A 445 2.21 28.63 -1.86
N PRO A 446 3.49 28.53 -1.43
CA PRO A 446 4.60 29.19 -2.14
C PRO A 446 4.92 28.61 -3.52
N TYR A 447 4.42 27.41 -3.82
CA TYR A 447 4.71 26.64 -5.03
C TYR A 447 3.52 26.57 -6.00
N CYS A 448 2.37 27.12 -5.61
CA CYS A 448 1.21 27.22 -6.48
C CYS A 448 1.50 28.19 -7.63
N VAL A 449 1.12 27.82 -8.85
CA VAL A 449 1.31 28.65 -10.03
C VAL A 449 -0.02 28.87 -10.74
N ARG A 450 -0.16 30.02 -11.39
CA ARG A 450 -1.24 30.20 -12.36
C ARG A 450 -0.86 29.54 -13.68
N THR A 451 -1.68 28.61 -14.17
CA THR A 451 -1.40 27.85 -15.39
C THR A 451 -2.63 27.77 -16.29
N THR A 452 -2.35 27.62 -17.59
CA THR A 452 -3.31 27.23 -18.64
C THR A 452 -2.84 25.96 -19.37
N ALA A 453 -1.76 25.33 -18.90
CA ALA A 453 -1.10 24.19 -19.56
C ALA A 453 -1.94 22.90 -19.50
N CYS A 454 -2.95 22.88 -18.63
CA CYS A 454 -3.82 21.76 -18.37
C CYS A 454 -5.14 22.26 -17.81
N ARG A 455 -6.13 21.38 -17.62
CA ARG A 455 -7.40 21.69 -16.96
C ARG A 455 -7.51 20.91 -15.65
N PRO A 456 -8.04 21.47 -14.56
CA PRO A 456 -8.51 20.62 -13.46
C PRO A 456 -9.57 19.66 -14.01
N ILE A 457 -9.63 18.43 -13.50
CA ILE A 457 -10.75 17.53 -13.79
C ILE A 457 -11.99 18.10 -13.09
N SER A 458 -12.68 19.00 -13.76
CA SER A 458 -13.96 19.54 -13.34
C SER A 458 -14.88 19.56 -14.55
N TYR A 459 -15.95 18.76 -14.48
CA TYR A 459 -16.97 18.71 -15.51
C TYR A 459 -18.10 19.69 -15.14
N GLU A 460 -18.84 20.17 -16.13
CA GLU A 460 -20.07 20.91 -15.86
C GLU A 460 -21.07 20.00 -15.15
N PRO A 461 -21.89 20.53 -14.23
CA PRO A 461 -23.03 19.80 -13.67
C PRO A 461 -24.06 19.51 -14.77
N THR A 462 -23.83 18.45 -15.55
CA THR A 462 -24.71 18.02 -16.63
C THR A 462 -25.67 16.96 -16.13
N THR A 463 -26.96 17.22 -16.26
CA THR A 463 -28.00 16.22 -16.00
C THR A 463 -28.08 15.23 -17.15
N LEU A 464 -28.09 13.94 -16.83
CA LEU A 464 -28.23 12.85 -17.77
C LEU A 464 -29.31 11.87 -17.30
N THR A 465 -30.04 11.28 -18.25
CA THR A 465 -31.00 10.21 -17.98
C THR A 465 -30.27 8.87 -18.06
N LEU A 466 -30.45 8.02 -17.06
CA LEU A 466 -29.92 6.64 -17.08
C LEU A 466 -30.79 5.76 -17.97
N ASP A 467 -30.66 5.89 -19.29
CA ASP A 467 -31.37 5.08 -20.29
C ASP A 467 -30.42 4.09 -21.01
N ASP A 468 -30.97 3.25 -21.89
CA ASP A 468 -30.19 2.24 -22.61
C ASP A 468 -29.02 2.83 -23.42
N ASP A 469 -29.21 4.01 -24.00
CA ASP A 469 -28.20 4.65 -24.85
C ASP A 469 -27.08 5.24 -23.99
N MET A 470 -27.41 5.83 -22.85
CA MET A 470 -26.45 6.30 -21.85
C MET A 470 -25.60 5.17 -21.29
N LEU A 471 -26.23 4.04 -20.92
CA LEU A 471 -25.51 2.88 -20.38
C LEU A 471 -24.58 2.25 -21.43
N ARG A 472 -25.00 2.21 -22.70
CA ARG A 472 -24.13 1.81 -23.81
C ARG A 472 -22.98 2.80 -24.01
N LEU A 473 -23.21 4.10 -23.86
CA LEU A 473 -22.18 5.13 -23.99
C LEU A 473 -21.07 4.94 -22.94
N PHE A 474 -21.44 4.66 -21.69
CA PHE A 474 -20.47 4.33 -20.64
C PHE A 474 -19.56 3.17 -21.03
N HIS A 475 -20.07 2.17 -21.75
CA HIS A 475 -19.28 1.05 -22.24
C HIS A 475 -18.45 1.41 -23.49
N THR A 476 -19.07 1.97 -24.53
CA THR A 476 -18.41 2.17 -25.82
C THR A 476 -17.41 3.32 -25.83
N VAL A 477 -17.60 4.32 -24.96
CA VAL A 477 -16.74 5.50 -24.85
C VAL A 477 -15.95 5.49 -23.55
N GLY A 478 -16.60 5.13 -22.44
CA GLY A 478 -15.96 5.13 -21.11
C GLY A 478 -15.25 3.83 -20.73
N GLU A 479 -15.40 2.77 -21.53
CA GLU A 479 -14.94 1.40 -21.20
C GLU A 479 -15.45 0.90 -19.84
N ARG A 480 -16.62 1.38 -19.41
CA ARG A 480 -17.29 1.01 -18.15
C ARG A 480 -18.43 0.03 -18.40
N HIS A 481 -18.47 -1.04 -17.60
CA HIS A 481 -19.55 -2.03 -17.64
C HIS A 481 -20.72 -1.58 -16.75
N VAL A 482 -21.37 -0.49 -17.14
CA VAL A 482 -22.55 0.00 -16.42
C VAL A 482 -23.79 -0.71 -16.97
N HIS A 483 -24.54 -1.36 -16.09
CA HIS A 483 -25.72 -2.13 -16.46
C HIS A 483 -26.89 -1.86 -15.51
N TYR A 484 -28.11 -1.88 -16.03
CA TYR A 484 -29.28 -2.11 -15.19
C TYR A 484 -29.52 -3.60 -14.99
N ILE A 485 -30.05 -3.98 -13.83
CA ILE A 485 -30.11 -5.39 -13.43
C ILE A 485 -31.51 -5.96 -13.68
N THR A 486 -31.57 -7.11 -14.38
CA THR A 486 -32.78 -7.93 -14.53
C THR A 486 -32.59 -9.30 -13.90
N GLY A 487 -33.65 -10.12 -13.83
CA GLY A 487 -33.55 -11.51 -13.37
C GLY A 487 -33.39 -11.71 -11.85
N LEU A 488 -33.34 -10.63 -11.06
CA LEU A 488 -33.34 -10.72 -9.59
C LEU A 488 -34.70 -11.21 -9.09
N ARG A 489 -34.67 -12.18 -8.18
CA ARG A 489 -35.86 -12.86 -7.67
C ARG A 489 -36.16 -12.41 -6.26
N LEU A 490 -37.44 -12.29 -5.95
CA LEU A 490 -37.94 -11.90 -4.64
C LEU A 490 -37.91 -13.13 -3.70
N GLU A 491 -36.70 -13.47 -3.23
CA GLU A 491 -36.37 -14.60 -2.34
C GLU A 491 -35.68 -14.07 -1.06
N PRO A 492 -35.56 -14.87 0.02
CA PRO A 492 -34.87 -14.45 1.23
C PRO A 492 -33.45 -13.88 0.99
N PRO A 493 -33.05 -12.80 1.67
CA PRO A 493 -33.80 -12.05 2.71
C PRO A 493 -34.71 -10.93 2.16
N TYR A 494 -34.94 -10.88 0.84
CA TYR A 494 -35.65 -9.80 0.17
C TYR A 494 -37.16 -10.03 0.04
N ASP A 495 -37.65 -11.23 0.31
CA ASP A 495 -39.06 -11.64 0.28
C ASP A 495 -39.88 -11.09 1.46
N ALA A 496 -39.64 -9.83 1.83
CA ALA A 496 -40.39 -9.14 2.86
C ALA A 496 -41.64 -8.50 2.27
N SER A 497 -42.79 -8.63 2.94
CA SER A 497 -44.01 -7.92 2.57
C SER A 497 -43.80 -6.40 2.60
N ALA A 498 -44.47 -5.68 1.70
CA ALA A 498 -44.50 -4.22 1.71
C ALA A 498 -45.09 -3.62 3.01
N CYS A 499 -45.83 -4.41 3.79
CA CYS A 499 -46.35 -4.01 5.10
C CYS A 499 -45.28 -3.96 6.20
N THR A 500 -44.13 -4.62 6.00
CA THR A 500 -43.06 -4.73 7.01
C THR A 500 -41.71 -4.25 6.49
N ALA A 501 -41.51 -4.23 5.18
CA ALA A 501 -40.29 -3.77 4.55
C ALA A 501 -40.08 -2.27 4.76
N ALA A 502 -38.85 -1.88 5.10
CA ALA A 502 -38.44 -0.47 5.15
C ALA A 502 -38.43 0.19 3.76
N ARG A 503 -38.33 -0.60 2.70
CA ARG A 503 -38.42 -0.20 1.29
C ARG A 503 -38.98 -1.37 0.48
N SER A 504 -39.98 -1.13 -0.36
CA SER A 504 -40.46 -2.11 -1.35
C SER A 504 -40.39 -1.52 -2.76
N ARG A 505 -40.02 -2.35 -3.75
CA ARG A 505 -39.88 -1.92 -5.15
C ARG A 505 -41.01 -2.49 -6.00
N TRP A 506 -41.59 -1.64 -6.82
CA TRP A 506 -42.73 -1.98 -7.68
C TRP A 506 -42.38 -1.74 -9.14
N TRP A 507 -42.34 -2.79 -9.94
CA TRP A 507 -42.05 -2.71 -11.37
C TRP A 507 -43.32 -2.43 -12.17
N ASN A 508 -43.22 -1.54 -13.15
CA ASN A 508 -44.31 -1.20 -14.06
C ASN A 508 -44.52 -2.30 -15.10
N SER A 509 -45.42 -3.23 -14.79
CA SER A 509 -45.79 -4.35 -15.64
C SER A 509 -46.93 -4.02 -16.61
N SER A 510 -47.23 -2.73 -16.86
CA SER A 510 -48.37 -2.30 -17.72
C SER A 510 -48.32 -2.80 -19.17
N ARG A 511 -47.14 -3.23 -19.66
CA ARG A 511 -47.01 -3.87 -20.98
C ARG A 511 -47.55 -5.32 -20.98
N LEU A 512 -47.74 -5.90 -19.79
CA LEU A 512 -48.37 -7.17 -19.56
C LEU A 512 -49.84 -6.97 -19.15
N ARG A 513 -50.58 -8.09 -19.07
CA ARG A 513 -51.92 -8.08 -18.52
C ARG A 513 -51.85 -7.84 -17.01
N CYS A 514 -52.69 -6.95 -16.48
CA CYS A 514 -52.75 -6.71 -15.05
C CYS A 514 -53.63 -7.76 -14.36
N ASP A 515 -53.07 -8.95 -14.15
CA ASP A 515 -53.70 -10.01 -13.37
C ASP A 515 -53.42 -9.75 -11.88
N GLU A 516 -54.27 -8.92 -11.25
CA GLU A 516 -54.08 -8.50 -9.86
C GLU A 516 -54.08 -9.67 -8.87
N THR A 517 -53.16 -9.65 -7.92
CA THR A 517 -53.06 -10.66 -6.87
C THR A 517 -54.21 -10.51 -5.88
N PRO A 518 -54.94 -11.60 -5.53
CA PRO A 518 -55.94 -11.56 -4.48
C PRO A 518 -55.32 -11.15 -3.13
N MET A 519 -55.86 -10.10 -2.50
CA MET A 519 -55.46 -9.62 -1.17
C MET A 519 -56.63 -8.92 -0.47
N ALA A 520 -56.49 -8.64 0.83
CA ALA A 520 -57.53 -7.96 1.60
C ALA A 520 -57.84 -6.56 1.05
N ALA A 521 -59.11 -6.14 1.12
CA ALA A 521 -59.55 -4.87 0.54
C ALA A 521 -58.87 -3.65 1.20
N ALA A 522 -58.60 -3.72 2.52
CA ALA A 522 -57.90 -2.67 3.25
C ALA A 522 -56.43 -2.56 2.81
N ALA A 523 -55.71 -3.69 2.77
CA ALA A 523 -54.32 -3.77 2.27
C ALA A 523 -54.20 -3.25 0.83
N LYS A 524 -55.12 -3.66 -0.06
CA LYS A 524 -55.16 -3.16 -1.44
C LYS A 524 -55.37 -1.65 -1.48
N ALA A 525 -56.32 -1.12 -0.71
CA ALA A 525 -56.59 0.32 -0.68
C ALA A 525 -55.38 1.11 -0.16
N ALA A 526 -54.70 0.61 0.88
CA ALA A 526 -53.49 1.22 1.42
C ALA A 526 -52.34 1.21 0.40
N LEU A 527 -52.12 0.10 -0.29
CA LEU A 527 -51.10 -0.03 -1.33
C LEU A 527 -51.37 0.88 -2.53
N VAL A 528 -52.61 0.90 -3.04
CA VAL A 528 -53.00 1.78 -4.15
C VAL A 528 -52.82 3.25 -3.76
N ALA A 529 -53.17 3.62 -2.54
CA ALA A 529 -52.94 4.98 -2.03
C ALA A 529 -51.45 5.31 -1.91
N ALA A 530 -50.62 4.38 -1.44
CA ALA A 530 -49.17 4.56 -1.36
C ALA A 530 -48.53 4.73 -2.76
N LEU A 531 -48.89 3.87 -3.71
CA LEU A 531 -48.42 3.97 -5.10
C LEU A 531 -48.87 5.27 -5.79
N ALA A 532 -50.11 5.72 -5.53
CA ALA A 532 -50.63 6.96 -6.12
C ALA A 532 -50.05 8.23 -5.50
N SER A 533 -49.64 8.18 -4.23
CA SER A 533 -49.05 9.32 -3.50
C SER A 533 -47.52 9.33 -3.48
N SER A 534 -46.87 8.29 -4.01
CA SER A 534 -45.41 8.22 -4.08
C SER A 534 -44.85 9.40 -4.88
N SER A 535 -43.80 10.02 -4.35
CA SER A 535 -43.02 11.06 -5.03
C SER A 535 -42.05 10.47 -6.07
N ASP A 536 -41.92 9.15 -6.12
CA ASP A 536 -41.07 8.48 -7.09
C ASP A 536 -41.77 8.37 -8.45
N THR A 537 -41.22 9.12 -9.40
CA THR A 537 -41.76 9.32 -10.75
C THR A 537 -41.07 8.47 -11.81
N ASN A 538 -40.15 7.58 -11.41
CA ASN A 538 -39.43 6.72 -12.35
C ASN A 538 -40.40 5.89 -13.24
N PRO A 539 -40.17 5.83 -14.56
CA PRO A 539 -41.12 5.22 -15.49
C PRO A 539 -41.13 3.68 -15.46
N HIS A 540 -40.05 3.06 -14.98
CA HIS A 540 -39.85 1.61 -14.98
C HIS A 540 -40.17 0.97 -13.62
N VAL A 541 -39.76 1.62 -12.54
CA VAL A 541 -39.94 1.13 -11.17
C VAL A 541 -40.39 2.25 -10.25
N ARG A 542 -41.02 1.89 -9.14
CA ARG A 542 -41.44 2.81 -8.09
C ARG A 542 -41.11 2.21 -6.73
N ASP A 543 -40.29 2.93 -5.97
CA ASP A 543 -39.95 2.57 -4.61
C ASP A 543 -40.95 3.22 -3.64
N LEU A 544 -41.47 2.41 -2.73
CA LEU A 544 -42.22 2.87 -1.56
C LEU A 544 -41.29 2.83 -0.37
N VAL A 545 -41.03 4.00 0.21
CA VAL A 545 -40.17 4.14 1.40
C VAL A 545 -41.02 4.09 2.66
N GLY A 546 -40.63 3.21 3.58
CA GLY A 546 -41.40 2.86 4.78
C GLY A 546 -42.44 1.78 4.51
N ALA A 547 -42.83 1.11 5.60
CA ALA A 547 -43.89 0.12 5.57
C ALA A 547 -45.22 0.73 5.11
N VAL A 548 -45.89 0.06 4.15
CA VAL A 548 -47.28 0.33 3.82
C VAL A 548 -48.12 0.03 5.05
N ARG A 549 -49.03 0.93 5.42
CA ARG A 549 -49.89 0.73 6.58
C ARG A 549 -50.91 -0.36 6.29
N CYS A 550 -50.65 -1.53 6.84
CA CYS A 550 -51.53 -2.69 6.79
C CYS A 550 -52.04 -2.98 8.21
N ASP A 551 -53.24 -3.53 8.30
CA ASP A 551 -53.75 -4.06 9.58
C ASP A 551 -53.05 -5.38 9.90
N GLU A 552 -52.94 -5.77 11.18
CA GLU A 552 -52.11 -6.91 11.63
C GLU A 552 -52.48 -8.26 10.96
N ASP A 553 -53.70 -8.40 10.45
CA ASP A 553 -54.21 -9.61 9.79
C ASP A 553 -54.21 -9.52 8.25
N ASP A 554 -53.90 -8.35 7.67
CA ASP A 554 -54.09 -8.03 6.25
C ASP A 554 -52.75 -7.75 5.54
N ASP A 555 -51.91 -8.78 5.42
CA ASP A 555 -50.60 -8.65 4.78
C ASP A 555 -50.69 -8.53 3.24
N ILE A 556 -49.73 -7.81 2.62
CA ILE A 556 -49.58 -7.73 1.17
C ILE A 556 -48.73 -8.93 0.72
N PRO A 557 -49.25 -9.81 -0.16
CA PRO A 557 -48.47 -10.94 -0.65
C PRO A 557 -47.14 -10.50 -1.27
N VAL A 558 -46.08 -11.22 -0.96
CA VAL A 558 -44.79 -11.08 -1.65
C VAL A 558 -44.99 -11.39 -3.13
N GLY A 559 -44.48 -10.53 -4.02
CA GLY A 559 -44.74 -10.66 -5.46
C GLY A 559 -46.11 -10.16 -5.91
N ALA A 560 -46.87 -9.47 -5.05
CA ALA A 560 -48.21 -8.99 -5.40
C ALA A 560 -48.21 -8.06 -6.62
N THR A 561 -49.24 -8.19 -7.45
CA THR A 561 -49.53 -7.32 -8.60
C THR A 561 -50.81 -6.53 -8.33
N VAL A 562 -50.81 -5.23 -8.63
CA VAL A 562 -51.95 -4.32 -8.39
C VAL A 562 -52.05 -3.24 -9.48
N ALA A 563 -53.28 -2.87 -9.86
CA ALA A 563 -53.53 -1.71 -10.72
C ALA A 563 -53.60 -0.44 -9.86
N ALA A 564 -52.69 0.52 -10.09
CA ALA A 564 -52.65 1.79 -9.38
C ALA A 564 -52.09 2.91 -10.25
N ALA A 565 -52.62 4.13 -10.08
CA ALA A 565 -52.16 5.34 -10.78
C ALA A 565 -52.06 5.20 -12.33
N GLY A 566 -52.99 4.45 -12.94
CA GLY A 566 -53.03 4.26 -14.40
C GLY A 566 -52.03 3.24 -14.96
N ALA A 567 -51.31 2.51 -14.09
CA ALA A 567 -50.37 1.47 -14.45
C ALA A 567 -50.63 0.18 -13.64
N CYS A 568 -50.09 -0.94 -14.13
CA CYS A 568 -49.97 -2.16 -13.36
C CYS A 568 -48.60 -2.23 -12.69
N TRP A 569 -48.60 -2.55 -11.40
CA TRP A 569 -47.39 -2.58 -10.58
C TRP A 569 -47.22 -3.95 -9.95
N GLU A 570 -46.04 -4.54 -10.09
CA GLU A 570 -45.66 -5.83 -9.51
C GLU A 570 -44.58 -5.62 -8.44
N HIS A 571 -44.77 -6.21 -7.27
CA HIS A 571 -43.77 -6.20 -6.20
C HIS A 571 -42.58 -7.07 -6.61
N VAL A 572 -41.39 -6.49 -6.69
CA VAL A 572 -40.18 -7.14 -7.19
C VAL A 572 -39.01 -6.93 -6.25
N HIS A 573 -37.89 -7.61 -6.54
CA HIS A 573 -36.65 -7.46 -5.79
C HIS A 573 -36.23 -5.98 -5.67
N PRO A 574 -35.77 -5.51 -4.48
CA PRO A 574 -35.44 -4.10 -4.22
C PRO A 574 -34.35 -3.51 -5.12
N GLU A 575 -33.55 -4.34 -5.78
CA GLU A 575 -32.48 -3.93 -6.71
C GLU A 575 -32.80 -4.22 -8.19
N LEU A 576 -33.99 -4.73 -8.51
CA LEU A 576 -34.39 -4.92 -9.91
C LEU A 576 -34.46 -3.54 -10.62
N TYR A 577 -33.89 -3.43 -11.82
CA TYR A 577 -33.69 -2.17 -12.56
C TYR A 577 -32.79 -1.12 -11.90
N SER A 578 -32.10 -1.44 -10.80
CA SER A 578 -30.99 -0.60 -10.33
C SER A 578 -29.89 -0.59 -11.40
N VAL A 579 -29.33 0.59 -11.65
CA VAL A 579 -28.17 0.82 -12.51
C VAL A 579 -26.93 0.80 -11.63
N LYS A 580 -26.01 -0.11 -11.95
CA LYS A 580 -24.77 -0.28 -11.21
C LYS A 580 -23.56 -0.40 -12.13
N ASP A 581 -22.40 0.00 -11.63
CA ASP A 581 -21.11 -0.20 -12.29
C ASP A 581 -20.58 -1.61 -11.96
N PHE A 582 -20.61 -2.50 -12.96
CA PHE A 582 -20.08 -3.86 -12.89
C PHE A 582 -18.62 -3.95 -13.33
N THR A 583 -17.95 -2.83 -13.61
CA THR A 583 -16.58 -2.85 -14.14
C THR A 583 -15.65 -3.64 -13.23
N PHE A 584 -15.71 -3.37 -11.91
CA PHE A 584 -14.90 -4.10 -10.94
C PHE A 584 -15.31 -5.57 -10.85
N TRP A 585 -16.60 -5.84 -10.68
CA TRP A 585 -17.11 -7.20 -10.59
C TRP A 585 -16.74 -8.04 -11.81
N SER A 586 -16.67 -7.44 -13.00
CA SER A 586 -16.20 -8.12 -14.20
C SER A 586 -14.78 -8.67 -14.04
N ALA A 587 -13.85 -7.92 -13.46
CA ALA A 587 -12.46 -8.35 -13.29
C ALA A 587 -12.30 -9.52 -12.32
N ILE A 588 -13.07 -9.51 -11.22
CA ILE A 588 -12.94 -10.47 -10.12
C ILE A 588 -14.00 -11.59 -10.13
N HIS A 589 -14.86 -11.64 -11.15
CA HIS A 589 -15.95 -12.60 -11.20
C HIS A 589 -15.41 -14.05 -11.21
N PRO A 590 -15.89 -14.95 -10.34
CA PRO A 590 -15.40 -16.34 -10.28
C PRO A 590 -15.59 -17.16 -11.57
N GLY A 591 -16.52 -16.74 -12.44
CA GLY A 591 -16.72 -17.33 -13.76
C GLY A 591 -15.95 -16.64 -14.89
N GLY A 592 -14.96 -15.82 -14.56
CA GLY A 592 -14.15 -15.04 -15.50
C GLY A 592 -14.83 -13.76 -15.99
N MET A 593 -14.03 -12.87 -16.60
CA MET A 593 -14.49 -11.54 -17.04
C MET A 593 -15.63 -11.60 -18.05
N ASP A 594 -15.58 -12.56 -18.97
CA ASP A 594 -16.54 -12.67 -20.06
C ASP A 594 -17.96 -13.03 -19.58
N ALA A 595 -18.07 -13.64 -18.40
CA ALA A 595 -19.37 -13.86 -17.76
C ALA A 595 -20.12 -12.56 -17.50
N ILE A 596 -19.40 -11.45 -17.27
CA ILE A 596 -19.94 -10.10 -17.06
C ILE A 596 -19.89 -9.24 -18.32
N ARG A 597 -18.84 -9.32 -19.13
CA ARG A 597 -18.68 -8.45 -20.31
C ARG A 597 -19.60 -8.80 -21.48
N LYS A 598 -20.13 -10.03 -21.52
CA LYS A 598 -20.94 -10.52 -22.65
C LYS A 598 -22.13 -9.63 -23.03
N TRP A 599 -22.82 -9.03 -22.05
CA TRP A 599 -23.99 -8.18 -22.31
C TRP A 599 -23.57 -6.91 -23.07
N ALA A 600 -22.57 -6.21 -22.54
CA ALA A 600 -22.01 -5.02 -23.16
C ALA A 600 -21.45 -5.32 -24.57
N ARG A 601 -20.75 -6.46 -24.75
CA ARG A 601 -20.23 -6.90 -26.06
C ARG A 601 -21.31 -7.17 -27.09
N ARG A 602 -22.51 -7.58 -26.68
CA ARG A 602 -23.68 -7.75 -27.57
C ARG A 602 -24.44 -6.44 -27.82
N GLY A 603 -24.06 -5.34 -27.16
CA GLY A 603 -24.76 -4.05 -27.22
C GLY A 603 -25.97 -3.97 -26.29
N ASP A 604 -26.08 -4.86 -25.30
CA ASP A 604 -27.13 -4.81 -24.28
C ASP A 604 -26.76 -3.81 -23.18
N ALA A 605 -27.75 -3.06 -22.68
CA ALA A 605 -27.61 -2.16 -21.53
C ALA A 605 -27.91 -2.83 -20.18
N TYR A 606 -28.37 -4.09 -20.22
CA TYR A 606 -28.78 -4.84 -19.03
C TYR A 606 -27.87 -6.01 -18.74
N LEU A 607 -27.80 -6.36 -17.45
CA LEU A 607 -27.24 -7.61 -16.97
C LEU A 607 -28.38 -8.45 -16.41
N ASP A 608 -28.54 -9.66 -16.92
CA ASP A 608 -29.56 -10.60 -16.44
C ASP A 608 -28.97 -11.54 -15.40
N PHE A 609 -29.45 -11.44 -14.16
CA PHE A 609 -28.99 -12.30 -13.08
C PHE A 609 -29.42 -13.76 -13.33
N PRO A 610 -28.48 -14.71 -13.45
CA PRO A 610 -28.81 -16.07 -13.85
C PRO A 610 -29.75 -16.78 -12.87
N VAL A 611 -30.74 -17.51 -13.40
CA VAL A 611 -31.60 -18.39 -12.59
C VAL A 611 -30.83 -19.51 -11.89
N THR A 612 -29.66 -19.89 -12.41
CA THR A 612 -28.76 -20.89 -11.83
C THR A 612 -27.99 -20.38 -10.62
N HIS A 613 -27.96 -19.07 -10.37
CA HIS A 613 -27.36 -18.48 -9.19
C HIS A 613 -28.39 -18.36 -8.07
N ASP A 614 -28.01 -18.78 -6.87
CA ASP A 614 -28.77 -18.47 -5.66
C ASP A 614 -28.74 -16.95 -5.37
N MET A 615 -29.76 -16.42 -4.68
CA MET A 615 -29.86 -14.99 -4.40
C MET A 615 -28.83 -14.48 -3.37
N PHE A 616 -28.25 -15.36 -2.55
CA PHE A 616 -27.19 -14.97 -1.62
C PHE A 616 -25.93 -14.52 -2.38
N ARG A 617 -25.64 -15.09 -3.56
CA ARG A 617 -24.57 -14.57 -4.42
C ARG A 617 -24.74 -13.11 -4.79
N PHE A 618 -25.97 -12.62 -5.01
CA PHE A 618 -26.17 -11.20 -5.24
C PHE A 618 -25.92 -10.40 -3.96
N LEU A 619 -26.56 -10.80 -2.85
CA LEU A 619 -26.41 -10.15 -1.54
C LEU A 619 -24.93 -10.03 -1.10
N ASP A 620 -24.18 -11.12 -1.18
CA ASP A 620 -22.80 -11.19 -0.70
C ASP A 620 -21.83 -10.35 -1.53
N ASN A 621 -22.18 -10.11 -2.80
CA ASN A 621 -21.31 -9.41 -3.76
C ASN A 621 -21.83 -8.03 -4.16
N GLU A 622 -22.98 -7.59 -3.64
CA GLU A 622 -23.55 -6.28 -3.93
C GLU A 622 -22.61 -5.13 -3.57
N ARG A 623 -21.78 -5.30 -2.53
CA ARG A 623 -20.74 -4.35 -2.11
C ARG A 623 -19.78 -3.98 -3.25
N HIS A 624 -19.52 -4.92 -4.16
CA HIS A 624 -18.63 -4.77 -5.31
C HIS A 624 -19.24 -3.93 -6.46
N LEU A 625 -20.49 -3.47 -6.29
CA LEU A 625 -21.27 -2.80 -7.33
C LEU A 625 -21.63 -1.37 -6.92
N SER A 626 -20.91 -0.38 -7.47
CA SER A 626 -21.24 1.02 -7.24
C SER A 626 -22.63 1.35 -7.79
N HIS A 627 -23.49 1.93 -6.97
CA HIS A 627 -24.84 2.32 -7.37
C HIS A 627 -24.83 3.69 -8.05
N LEU A 628 -25.46 3.80 -9.22
CA LEU A 628 -25.56 5.05 -9.98
C LEU A 628 -26.99 5.63 -9.98
N GLY A 629 -28.00 4.78 -9.77
CA GLY A 629 -29.41 5.13 -9.82
C GLY A 629 -30.26 3.97 -10.30
N ARG A 630 -31.39 4.23 -10.95
CA ARG A 630 -32.25 3.22 -11.59
C ARG A 630 -32.49 3.59 -13.05
N LEU A 631 -32.83 2.61 -13.88
CA LEU A 631 -33.12 2.87 -15.29
C LEU A 631 -34.24 3.91 -15.39
N GLY A 632 -34.01 5.00 -16.12
CA GLY A 632 -34.92 6.13 -16.27
C GLY A 632 -34.79 7.25 -15.23
N ASP A 633 -33.92 7.12 -14.22
CA ASP A 633 -33.64 8.23 -13.29
C ASP A 633 -32.80 9.32 -14.00
N GLU A 634 -33.03 10.59 -13.62
CA GLU A 634 -32.16 11.71 -13.97
C GLU A 634 -31.10 11.90 -12.87
N VAL A 635 -29.83 11.92 -13.26
CA VAL A 635 -28.68 12.08 -12.35
C VAL A 635 -27.76 13.18 -12.86
N VAL A 636 -26.99 13.79 -11.96
CA VAL A 636 -25.98 14.78 -12.32
C VAL A 636 -24.64 14.08 -12.50
N TYR A 637 -23.97 14.32 -13.62
CA TYR A 637 -22.72 13.65 -13.96
C TYR A 637 -21.64 13.76 -12.86
N ASN A 638 -21.51 14.94 -12.26
CA ASN A 638 -20.54 15.20 -11.18
C ASN A 638 -20.85 14.47 -9.87
N ASP A 639 -22.10 14.04 -9.68
CA ASP A 639 -22.54 13.31 -8.49
C ASP A 639 -22.35 11.78 -8.66
N LEU A 640 -22.01 11.32 -9.86
CA LEU A 640 -21.67 9.92 -10.10
C LEU A 640 -20.35 9.55 -9.41
N PRO A 641 -20.10 8.27 -9.12
CA PRO A 641 -18.79 7.82 -8.65
C PRO A 641 -17.66 8.28 -9.57
N SER A 642 -16.52 8.67 -8.99
CA SER A 642 -15.36 9.14 -9.75
C SER A 642 -14.85 8.11 -10.77
N SER A 643 -15.05 6.82 -10.50
CA SER A 643 -14.76 5.76 -11.44
C SER A 643 -15.52 5.94 -12.77
N THR A 644 -16.79 6.33 -12.76
CA THR A 644 -17.57 6.47 -13.99
C THR A 644 -17.42 7.84 -14.67
N GLN A 645 -16.71 8.78 -14.04
CA GLN A 645 -16.43 10.10 -14.58
C GLN A 645 -15.14 10.13 -15.42
N SER A 646 -15.23 9.86 -16.72
CA SER A 646 -14.11 9.99 -17.66
C SER A 646 -14.26 11.18 -18.61
N GLU A 647 -13.14 11.77 -19.02
CA GLU A 647 -13.13 12.87 -19.99
C GLU A 647 -13.85 12.49 -21.29
N ALA A 648 -13.64 11.26 -21.79
CA ALA A 648 -14.27 10.78 -23.01
C ALA A 648 -15.80 10.74 -22.89
N VAL A 649 -16.33 10.29 -21.73
CA VAL A 649 -17.77 10.32 -21.48
C VAL A 649 -18.25 11.75 -21.32
N ALA A 650 -17.51 12.61 -20.61
CA ALA A 650 -17.86 14.02 -20.47
C ALA A 650 -17.91 14.76 -21.82
N ASP A 651 -16.97 14.48 -22.73
CA ASP A 651 -16.96 15.03 -24.10
C ASP A 651 -18.19 14.59 -24.88
N ALA A 652 -18.48 13.28 -24.86
CA ALA A 652 -19.64 12.72 -25.53
C ALA A 652 -20.97 13.28 -24.99
N LEU A 653 -21.00 13.72 -23.74
CA LEU A 653 -22.14 14.37 -23.09
C LEU A 653 -22.18 15.88 -23.29
N GLY A 654 -21.15 16.50 -23.86
CA GLY A 654 -20.98 17.95 -23.86
C GLY A 654 -20.84 18.54 -22.45
N ALA A 655 -20.46 17.70 -21.47
CA ALA A 655 -20.24 18.04 -20.07
C ALA A 655 -18.82 18.56 -19.79
N ILE A 656 -17.96 18.64 -20.81
CA ILE A 656 -16.69 19.34 -20.65
C ILE A 656 -16.99 20.81 -20.36
N SER A 657 -16.52 21.26 -19.19
CA SER A 657 -16.51 22.67 -18.85
C SER A 657 -15.58 23.41 -19.79
N VAL A 658 -16.17 23.96 -20.88
CA VAL A 658 -15.53 24.97 -21.71
C VAL A 658 -15.60 26.30 -20.95
N ILE A 659 -15.04 26.36 -19.75
CA ILE A 659 -14.48 27.63 -19.30
C ILE A 659 -13.36 27.91 -20.31
N ALA A 660 -13.40 29.10 -20.90
CA ALA A 660 -12.28 29.67 -21.64
C ALA A 660 -10.97 29.42 -20.86
N PRO A 661 -9.78 29.42 -21.48
CA PRO A 661 -8.52 29.23 -20.75
C PRO A 661 -8.22 30.43 -19.85
N GLU A 662 -9.02 30.63 -18.82
CA GLU A 662 -8.74 31.51 -17.72
C GLU A 662 -7.69 30.79 -16.86
N PRO A 663 -6.54 31.45 -16.60
CA PRO A 663 -5.51 30.86 -15.77
C PRO A 663 -6.06 30.56 -14.37
N PHE A 664 -6.05 29.30 -13.98
CA PHE A 664 -6.42 28.85 -12.64
C PHE A 664 -5.16 28.62 -11.80
N GLU A 665 -5.32 28.63 -10.47
CA GLU A 665 -4.22 28.33 -9.55
C GLU A 665 -4.08 26.81 -9.40
N ALA A 666 -2.98 26.26 -9.90
CA ALA A 666 -2.60 24.86 -9.72
C ALA A 666 -1.59 24.73 -8.57
N CYS A 667 -1.85 23.77 -7.70
CA CYS A 667 -1.01 23.48 -6.53
C CYS A 667 -0.70 21.99 -6.48
N GLY A 668 0.58 21.67 -6.32
CA GLY A 668 1.04 20.31 -6.01
C GLY A 668 1.06 20.02 -4.52
N SER A 669 1.38 18.78 -4.17
CA SER A 669 1.48 18.28 -2.79
C SER A 669 2.88 17.73 -2.52
N PRO A 670 3.43 17.89 -1.31
CA PRO A 670 4.72 17.28 -0.97
C PRO A 670 4.71 15.77 -1.22
N GLY A 671 5.63 15.29 -2.05
CA GLY A 671 5.84 13.87 -2.27
C GLY A 671 4.84 13.17 -3.19
N GLU A 672 3.99 13.90 -3.91
CA GLU A 672 3.21 13.35 -5.04
C GLU A 672 4.10 13.19 -6.28
N VAL A 673 5.01 12.22 -6.20
CA VAL A 673 5.93 11.83 -7.29
C VAL A 673 5.29 10.76 -8.18
N PRO A 674 5.71 10.59 -9.45
CA PRO A 674 5.25 9.46 -10.25
C PRO A 674 5.84 8.15 -9.71
N ASN A 675 5.33 7.02 -10.19
CA ASN A 675 5.95 5.73 -9.90
C ASN A 675 7.26 5.54 -10.69
N GLU A 676 8.12 4.65 -10.21
CA GLU A 676 9.37 4.24 -10.86
C GLU A 676 9.28 2.75 -11.23
N PRO A 677 8.72 2.40 -12.40
CA PRO A 677 8.40 1.01 -12.75
C PRO A 677 9.59 0.03 -12.65
N GLN A 678 10.82 0.51 -12.84
CA GLN A 678 12.04 -0.30 -12.67
C GLN A 678 12.25 -0.84 -11.25
N LEU A 679 11.67 -0.19 -10.23
CA LEU A 679 11.71 -0.64 -8.83
C LEU A 679 10.65 -1.72 -8.54
N GLY A 680 9.76 -1.99 -9.50
CA GLY A 680 8.70 -2.97 -9.37
C GLY A 680 7.49 -2.49 -8.57
N HIS A 681 6.49 -3.35 -8.45
CA HIS A 681 5.31 -3.16 -7.60
C HIS A 681 5.49 -3.89 -6.27
N LEU A 682 5.90 -3.18 -5.22
CA LEU A 682 6.18 -3.75 -3.90
C LEU A 682 5.13 -3.42 -2.84
N TYR A 683 4.21 -2.51 -3.16
CA TYR A 683 3.18 -2.02 -2.26
C TYR A 683 1.85 -1.91 -2.97
N ALA A 684 0.82 -2.56 -2.41
CA ALA A 684 -0.54 -2.44 -2.91
C ALA A 684 -0.99 -0.99 -2.95
N SER A 685 -1.82 -0.69 -3.93
CA SER A 685 -2.58 0.55 -4.07
C SER A 685 -4.02 0.22 -4.39
N TRP A 686 -4.94 1.03 -3.86
CA TRP A 686 -6.32 0.89 -4.24
C TRP A 686 -6.53 1.52 -5.62
N GLN A 687 -7.10 0.76 -6.55
CA GLN A 687 -7.37 1.26 -7.91
C GLN A 687 -8.80 1.80 -8.09
N ALA A 688 -9.69 1.46 -7.14
CA ALA A 688 -11.03 2.00 -6.89
C ALA A 688 -11.48 1.58 -5.48
N ASP A 689 -12.70 1.97 -5.06
CA ASP A 689 -13.25 1.82 -3.70
C ASP A 689 -13.10 0.41 -3.08
N GLU A 690 -13.03 -0.65 -3.88
CA GLU A 690 -12.83 -2.03 -3.40
C GLU A 690 -11.76 -2.83 -4.17
N GLN A 691 -10.87 -2.16 -4.91
CA GLN A 691 -9.78 -2.80 -5.66
C GLN A 691 -8.45 -2.77 -4.93
N GLY A 692 -8.10 -3.79 -4.16
CA GLY A 692 -6.69 -4.07 -3.93
C GLY A 692 -6.06 -4.35 -5.29
N GLY A 693 -5.00 -3.65 -5.69
CA GLY A 693 -4.27 -4.02 -6.91
C GLY A 693 -4.06 -5.53 -6.94
N GLU A 694 -4.40 -6.19 -8.05
CA GLU A 694 -4.36 -7.65 -8.14
C GLU A 694 -2.98 -8.20 -7.74
N ALA A 695 -2.91 -9.40 -7.16
CA ALA A 695 -1.66 -10.06 -6.79
C ALA A 695 -0.67 -10.10 -7.97
N THR A 696 0.22 -9.12 -8.02
CA THR A 696 1.13 -8.96 -9.16
C THR A 696 2.39 -9.81 -8.96
N LEU A 697 3.18 -9.95 -10.03
CA LEU A 697 4.51 -10.60 -10.05
C LEU A 697 5.48 -10.23 -8.92
N LEU A 698 5.21 -9.16 -8.16
CA LEU A 698 6.14 -8.58 -7.19
C LEU A 698 5.52 -8.29 -5.83
N GLU A 699 4.32 -8.80 -5.53
CA GLU A 699 3.64 -8.42 -4.29
C GLU A 699 4.07 -9.28 -3.09
N ALA A 700 5.25 -8.99 -2.54
CA ALA A 700 5.69 -9.45 -1.21
C ALA A 700 5.10 -8.59 -0.07
N TYR A 701 3.94 -7.99 -0.31
CA TYR A 701 3.32 -7.00 0.56
C TYR A 701 2.33 -7.68 1.51
N GLU A 702 2.58 -7.53 2.81
CA GLU A 702 1.60 -7.91 3.82
C GLU A 702 0.66 -6.74 4.04
N LEU A 703 -0.52 -6.78 3.41
CA LEU A 703 -1.57 -5.76 3.54
C LEU A 703 -1.75 -5.23 4.97
N PRO A 704 -1.90 -6.08 6.01
CA PRO A 704 -2.05 -5.61 7.40
C PRO A 704 -0.83 -4.86 7.95
N ASN A 705 0.36 -5.10 7.41
CA ASN A 705 1.64 -4.54 7.87
C ASN A 705 2.20 -3.47 6.93
N GLY A 706 1.46 -3.06 5.90
CA GLY A 706 2.01 -2.22 4.84
C GLY A 706 2.61 -0.90 5.28
N LYS A 707 1.94 -0.21 6.21
CA LYS A 707 2.47 1.01 6.87
C LYS A 707 3.81 0.75 7.54
N ARG A 708 3.90 -0.38 8.26
CA ARG A 708 5.11 -0.78 8.98
C ARG A 708 6.23 -1.12 8.01
N MET A 709 5.94 -1.71 6.86
CA MET A 709 6.97 -2.04 5.86
C MET A 709 7.68 -0.78 5.33
N VAL A 710 6.93 0.23 4.87
CA VAL A 710 7.53 1.49 4.38
C VAL A 710 8.24 2.24 5.50
N HIS A 711 7.59 2.36 6.67
CA HIS A 711 8.23 3.00 7.83
C HIS A 711 9.55 2.30 8.19
N THR A 712 9.59 0.96 8.19
CA THR A 712 10.82 0.21 8.50
C THR A 712 11.91 0.50 7.49
N MET A 713 11.59 0.59 6.20
CA MET A 713 12.57 0.92 5.17
C MET A 713 13.13 2.33 5.34
N LEU A 714 12.29 3.31 5.65
CA LEU A 714 12.75 4.67 5.92
C LEU A 714 13.52 4.78 7.23
N ALA A 715 13.05 4.13 8.29
CA ALA A 715 13.76 4.07 9.57
C ALA A 715 15.18 3.51 9.40
N LEU A 716 15.37 2.48 8.57
CA LEU A 716 16.68 1.85 8.37
C LEU A 716 17.60 2.61 7.42
N TYR A 717 17.06 3.24 6.36
CA TYR A 717 17.87 3.70 5.23
C TYR A 717 17.77 5.19 4.91
N ALA A 718 16.84 5.92 5.53
CA ALA A 718 16.69 7.36 5.27
C ALA A 718 17.91 8.15 5.80
N PRO A 719 18.44 9.14 5.05
CA PRO A 719 19.56 9.96 5.50
C PRO A 719 19.19 10.99 6.60
N ASP A 720 17.91 11.36 6.72
CA ASP A 720 17.35 12.30 7.68
C ASP A 720 16.82 11.60 8.94
N GLN A 721 17.63 10.68 9.50
CA GLN A 721 17.32 9.85 10.67
C GLN A 721 16.71 10.60 11.85
N LEU A 722 17.19 11.81 12.16
CA LEU A 722 16.63 12.62 13.24
C LEU A 722 15.16 12.98 12.98
N ARG A 723 14.82 13.34 11.74
CA ARG A 723 13.44 13.66 11.35
C ARG A 723 12.54 12.44 11.51
N GLN A 724 13.00 11.29 11.03
CA GLN A 724 12.25 10.03 11.13
C GLN A 724 12.03 9.63 12.59
N ARG A 725 13.06 9.78 13.43
CA ARG A 725 12.99 9.47 14.86
C ARG A 725 12.04 10.38 15.62
N VAL A 726 12.06 11.68 15.32
CA VAL A 726 11.12 12.65 15.89
C VAL A 726 9.69 12.36 15.43
N ALA A 727 9.48 12.10 14.14
CA ALA A 727 8.16 11.75 13.60
C ALA A 727 7.58 10.52 14.31
N TRP A 728 8.38 9.47 14.51
CA TRP A 728 7.99 8.28 15.27
C TRP A 728 7.67 8.60 16.73
N ALA A 729 8.49 9.40 17.41
CA ALA A 729 8.22 9.79 18.80
C ALA A 729 6.89 10.54 18.91
N LEU A 730 6.59 11.45 17.99
CA LEU A 730 5.33 12.18 17.94
C LEU A 730 4.15 11.24 17.63
N SER A 731 4.33 10.24 16.77
CA SER A 731 3.28 9.26 16.46
C SER A 731 2.89 8.37 17.65
N GLN A 732 3.75 8.26 18.67
CA GLN A 732 3.41 7.56 19.93
C GLN A 732 2.58 8.43 20.89
N ILE A 733 2.51 9.75 20.63
CA ILE A 733 1.83 10.72 21.49
C ILE A 733 0.47 11.09 20.90
N PHE A 734 0.39 11.26 19.57
CA PHE A 734 -0.85 11.60 18.90
C PHE A 734 -1.65 10.35 18.55
N VAL A 735 -2.87 10.24 19.10
CA VAL A 735 -3.85 9.21 18.72
C VAL A 735 -4.54 9.64 17.43
N ILE A 736 -4.42 8.84 16.38
CA ILE A 736 -5.17 9.03 15.14
C ILE A 736 -6.31 8.01 15.14
N GLY A 737 -7.55 8.49 15.03
CA GLY A 737 -8.73 7.63 15.00
C GLY A 737 -8.84 6.92 13.65
N GLU A 738 -8.69 5.60 13.66
CA GLU A 738 -8.85 4.76 12.46
C GLU A 738 -10.29 4.28 12.26
N SER A 739 -11.15 4.46 13.27
CA SER A 739 -12.56 4.06 13.26
C SER A 739 -13.34 4.89 12.24
N GLY A 740 -13.59 4.29 11.08
CA GLY A 740 -14.26 4.93 9.94
C GLY A 740 -13.62 4.58 8.59
N LEU A 741 -12.40 4.03 8.61
CA LEU A 741 -11.65 3.68 7.40
C LEU A 741 -11.86 2.23 6.94
N GLY A 742 -12.57 1.38 7.70
CA GLY A 742 -12.82 -0.02 7.32
C GLY A 742 -11.52 -0.79 6.98
N ASP A 743 -11.52 -1.51 5.86
CA ASP A 743 -10.34 -2.24 5.36
C ASP A 743 -9.21 -1.31 4.89
N HIS A 744 -9.51 -0.03 4.62
CA HIS A 744 -8.49 0.97 4.27
C HIS A 744 -7.59 1.35 5.46
N THR A 745 -7.94 0.95 6.69
CA THR A 745 -7.03 1.06 7.85
C THR A 745 -5.69 0.35 7.61
N GLN A 746 -5.64 -0.66 6.75
CA GLN A 746 -4.44 -1.46 6.48
C GLN A 746 -3.56 -0.86 5.38
N ALA A 747 -4.12 0.04 4.55
CA ALA A 747 -3.44 0.59 3.39
C ALA A 747 -2.50 1.74 3.76
N HIS A 748 -1.33 1.81 3.13
CA HIS A 748 -0.42 2.93 3.34
C HIS A 748 -0.96 4.23 2.73
N GLU A 749 -1.63 4.13 1.58
CA GLU A 749 -2.14 5.27 0.80
C GLU A 749 -2.96 6.28 1.63
N VAL A 750 -3.78 5.80 2.56
CA VAL A 750 -4.67 6.62 3.41
C VAL A 750 -3.92 7.51 4.41
N TRP A 751 -2.65 7.21 4.67
CA TRP A 751 -1.84 7.83 5.73
C TRP A 751 -0.74 8.75 5.18
N LEU A 752 -0.69 8.89 3.85
CA LEU A 752 0.31 9.65 3.12
C LEU A 752 -0.23 11.01 2.77
#